data_AF-A0A8B7Z5L4-F1
#
_entry.id   AF-A0A8B7Z5L4-F1
#
_cell.length_a   1.000
_cell.length_b   1.000
_cell.length_c   1.000
_cell.angle_alpha   90.00
_cell.angle_beta   90.00
_cell.angle_gamma   90.00
#
_symmetry.space_group_name_H-M   'P 1'
#
loop_
_entity.id
_entity.type
_entity.pdbx_description
1 polymer ?
#
loop_
_entity_poly.entity_id
_entity_poly.type
_entity_poly.pdbx_seq_one_letter_code
_entity_poly.pdbx_strand_id
1 'polypeptide(L)'
;MAGKEICRLICTDARASLPPVILTNQEAVVLGRCPITGIMDKKLSRQQVEVKANIEGRVLHLKQLGSHPSLIAGTALMKDQETTILDGDRFQLLNDKYEYQVVFLAQPAPESIKAKPTGSDSKRAKGDITDFFQKKTSKRRISEDEPYPETSSQKKPKMDGPSKATSKRNYRGTVSDSEDSDDDSSKSTTENLNITSDTPSERSGRKGKNYHRVVSDSDDSDAVNQAPSTNTSQKKNYHVRVVGSDRQDSCKDGVSYANRTALNNRSDYKKLISGDDSDRHYRDKGNAVRRKVTSQKNYGGAISNSSDDDDDVQDPESMSIKAKLTSLQQNAKRYLEKRSANCPDTSKPDSQLPATVETDAPPAASAGAGSQLGRPATDSAWEDRGKLVVYTSRGVQASDKIAGFDLDGTIITTKSGKVFAKGADDWRILYPEVPRKLKTLHSEGYKVVLFTNQLGIGKGKLKMEDFKRKVLGVQSKIGVPIQALIATGEGMYRKPVTGMWRYLCNHANDDINVCTSSSQYIGDAAGRPVDWAPGKKKDFSCSDRLFALNVGVPFYTPEEFFLGQRKNAFNLPVFDPRKLSASGPMLVPHHAQIPAQGHAQEVIVLVGFPAAGKSSFVKRHLLPHKYIHINRDTMGTWQKCVAATESALVKGQSVVVDNTNPDPESRQRYTACAKKAKVHCRCFVLNVSLDHARHNEKFRRMTDSGKNHATISDMVFHSYKNKYKEPMTAEGFDAIVRVNFQPSFSNVKEESLYKMFLLEK
;
A
#
# COMPACT_ATOMS: atom_id res chain seq x y z
N MET A 1 -40.38 15.19 -15.46
CA MET A 1 -40.15 13.73 -15.34
C MET A 1 -40.03 13.40 -13.87
N ALA A 2 -40.48 12.23 -13.41
CA ALA A 2 -40.25 11.80 -12.04
C ALA A 2 -38.73 11.61 -11.78
N GLY A 3 -38.28 11.85 -10.55
CA GLY A 3 -36.92 11.54 -10.13
C GLY A 3 -36.67 10.04 -10.20
N LYS A 4 -35.45 9.63 -10.56
CA LYS A 4 -35.12 8.21 -10.68
C LYS A 4 -34.92 7.63 -9.28
N GLU A 5 -35.95 6.98 -8.73
CA GLU A 5 -35.84 6.35 -7.42
C GLU A 5 -34.79 5.21 -7.40
N ILE A 6 -34.18 5.00 -6.25
CA ILE A 6 -33.22 3.92 -5.97
C ILE A 6 -33.54 3.28 -4.62
N CYS A 7 -33.33 1.97 -4.51
CA CYS A 7 -33.31 1.29 -3.23
C CYS A 7 -31.88 1.34 -2.64
N ARG A 8 -31.77 1.60 -1.35
CA ARG A 8 -30.52 1.55 -0.58
C ARG A 8 -30.69 0.65 0.63
N LEU A 9 -29.69 -0.20 0.86
CA LEU A 9 -29.57 -0.96 2.10
C LEU A 9 -28.54 -0.26 2.99
N ILE A 10 -28.97 0.23 4.15
CA ILE A 10 -28.13 0.98 5.08
C ILE A 10 -27.85 0.10 6.30
N CYS A 11 -26.58 -0.20 6.57
CA CYS A 11 -26.21 -0.99 7.74
C CYS A 11 -26.46 -0.18 9.04
N THR A 12 -27.31 -0.68 9.93
CA THR A 12 -27.68 -0.05 11.21
C THR A 12 -26.86 -0.56 12.39
N ASP A 13 -26.08 -1.65 12.22
CA ASP A 13 -25.18 -2.18 13.25
C ASP A 13 -24.03 -1.20 13.54
N ALA A 14 -24.15 -0.43 14.62
CA ALA A 14 -23.17 0.59 15.03
C ALA A 14 -21.74 0.04 15.27
N ARG A 15 -21.57 -1.29 15.40
CA ARG A 15 -20.27 -1.96 15.55
C ARG A 15 -19.60 -2.21 14.19
N ALA A 16 -20.29 -1.96 13.07
CA ALA A 16 -19.88 -2.28 11.72
C ALA A 16 -20.08 -1.09 10.76
N SER A 17 -19.06 -0.24 10.63
CA SER A 17 -19.02 0.84 9.63
C SER A 17 -18.86 0.25 8.22
N LEU A 18 -19.99 -0.13 7.61
CA LEU A 18 -20.08 -0.76 6.29
C LEU A 18 -20.67 0.21 5.25
N PRO A 19 -20.27 0.11 3.96
CA PRO A 19 -20.83 0.94 2.91
C PRO A 19 -22.32 0.59 2.66
N PRO A 20 -23.19 1.57 2.37
CA PRO A 20 -24.56 1.28 1.98
C PRO A 20 -24.60 0.64 0.58
N VAL A 21 -25.36 -0.43 0.44
CA VAL A 21 -25.55 -1.12 -0.85
C VAL A 21 -26.61 -0.36 -1.64
N ILE A 22 -26.40 -0.13 -2.94
CA ILE A 22 -27.36 0.52 -3.83
C ILE A 22 -27.91 -0.54 -4.79
N LEU A 23 -29.24 -0.58 -4.94
CA LEU A 23 -29.94 -1.55 -5.78
C LEU A 23 -30.76 -0.84 -6.87
N THR A 24 -30.66 -1.39 -8.07
CA THR A 24 -31.34 -0.99 -9.31
C THR A 24 -32.64 -1.77 -9.49
N ASN A 25 -33.63 -1.17 -10.16
CA ASN A 25 -34.95 -1.80 -10.35
C ASN A 25 -34.83 -3.14 -11.09
N GLN A 26 -35.41 -4.18 -10.51
CA GLN A 26 -35.44 -5.56 -11.02
C GLN A 26 -34.06 -6.23 -11.22
N GLU A 27 -32.96 -5.67 -10.72
CA GLU A 27 -31.64 -6.29 -10.76
C GLU A 27 -31.39 -7.14 -9.51
N ALA A 28 -30.95 -8.39 -9.69
CA ALA A 28 -30.66 -9.32 -8.60
C ALA A 28 -29.20 -9.18 -8.15
N VAL A 29 -28.98 -8.99 -6.84
CA VAL A 29 -27.66 -8.73 -6.24
C VAL A 29 -27.40 -9.69 -5.09
N VAL A 30 -26.29 -10.42 -5.14
CA VAL A 30 -25.91 -11.40 -4.11
C VAL A 30 -25.06 -10.75 -3.01
N LEU A 31 -25.59 -10.78 -1.78
CA LEU A 31 -24.97 -10.25 -0.58
C LEU A 31 -24.39 -11.38 0.29
N GLY A 32 -23.53 -11.02 1.24
CA GLY A 32 -22.87 -11.97 2.14
C GLY A 32 -21.48 -11.48 2.52
N ARG A 33 -20.54 -12.40 2.70
CA ARG A 33 -19.09 -12.13 2.86
C ARG A 33 -18.45 -11.81 1.49
N CYS A 34 -18.84 -10.67 0.92
CA CYS A 34 -18.45 -10.23 -0.43
C CYS A 34 -18.00 -8.75 -0.43
N PRO A 35 -17.33 -8.26 -1.51
CA PRO A 35 -16.86 -6.87 -1.56
C PRO A 35 -17.98 -5.82 -1.54
N ILE A 36 -19.22 -6.19 -1.87
CA ILE A 36 -20.37 -5.27 -1.93
C ILE A 36 -20.79 -4.82 -0.52
N THR A 37 -20.82 -5.74 0.45
CA THR A 37 -21.16 -5.46 1.85
C THR A 37 -19.95 -5.06 2.70
N GLY A 38 -18.72 -5.36 2.23
CA GLY A 38 -17.50 -5.24 3.02
C GLY A 38 -17.32 -6.29 4.13
N ILE A 39 -18.27 -7.22 4.31
CA ILE A 39 -18.25 -8.16 5.45
C ILE A 39 -17.18 -9.24 5.27
N MET A 40 -16.45 -9.53 6.35
CA MET A 40 -15.40 -10.56 6.41
C MET A 40 -15.67 -11.72 7.39
N ASP A 41 -16.79 -11.71 8.14
CA ASP A 41 -17.10 -12.76 9.14
C ASP A 41 -17.13 -14.15 8.49
N LYS A 42 -16.40 -15.11 9.06
CA LYS A 42 -16.29 -16.47 8.51
C LYS A 42 -17.57 -17.29 8.63
N LYS A 43 -18.48 -16.96 9.55
CA LYS A 43 -19.79 -17.60 9.67
C LYS A 43 -20.72 -17.23 8.50
N LEU A 44 -20.51 -16.05 7.90
CA LEU A 44 -21.32 -15.58 6.78
C LEU A 44 -20.91 -16.25 5.46
N SER A 45 -21.90 -16.75 4.71
CA SER A 45 -21.66 -17.28 3.35
C SER A 45 -21.15 -16.17 2.42
N ARG A 46 -20.35 -16.52 1.40
CA ARG A 46 -20.02 -15.55 0.32
C ARG A 46 -21.25 -15.18 -0.51
N GLN A 47 -22.23 -16.08 -0.56
CA GLN A 47 -23.55 -15.94 -1.17
C GLN A 47 -24.54 -16.27 -0.06
N GLN A 48 -24.91 -15.28 0.73
CA GLN A 48 -25.78 -15.41 1.91
C GLN A 48 -27.23 -15.22 1.50
N VAL A 49 -27.53 -14.11 0.82
CA VAL A 49 -28.85 -13.83 0.25
C VAL A 49 -28.67 -13.30 -1.17
N GLU A 50 -29.66 -13.54 -2.01
CA GLU A 50 -29.89 -12.74 -3.21
C GLU A 50 -31.02 -11.74 -2.91
N VAL A 51 -30.84 -10.48 -3.29
CA VAL A 51 -31.85 -9.44 -3.12
C VAL A 51 -32.19 -8.79 -4.45
N LYS A 52 -33.47 -8.45 -4.65
CA LYS A 52 -33.98 -7.85 -5.88
C LYS A 52 -34.96 -6.73 -5.52
N ALA A 53 -34.61 -5.49 -5.83
CA ALA A 53 -35.46 -4.33 -5.54
C ALA A 53 -36.51 -4.14 -6.64
N ASN A 54 -37.79 -4.13 -6.26
CA ASN A 54 -38.89 -3.64 -7.09
C ASN A 54 -39.19 -2.21 -6.66
N ILE A 55 -38.74 -1.23 -7.45
CA ILE A 55 -38.84 0.19 -7.10
C ILE A 55 -40.26 0.71 -7.28
N GLU A 56 -40.98 0.27 -8.32
CA GLU A 56 -42.38 0.63 -8.57
C GLU A 56 -43.32 0.12 -7.45
N GLY A 57 -43.02 -1.06 -6.88
CA GLY A 57 -43.73 -1.59 -5.72
C GLY A 57 -43.18 -1.16 -4.36
N ARG A 58 -42.04 -0.45 -4.31
CA ARG A 58 -41.25 -0.17 -3.10
C ARG A 58 -41.04 -1.38 -2.17
N VAL A 59 -40.70 -2.52 -2.77
CA VAL A 59 -40.39 -3.76 -2.03
C VAL A 59 -39.07 -4.38 -2.43
N LEU A 60 -38.42 -5.03 -1.46
CA LEU A 60 -37.21 -5.80 -1.64
C LEU A 60 -37.53 -7.30 -1.51
N HIS A 61 -37.47 -8.04 -2.61
CA HIS A 61 -37.50 -9.50 -2.54
C HIS A 61 -36.13 -10.00 -2.07
N LEU A 62 -36.12 -10.94 -1.12
CA LEU A 62 -34.92 -11.51 -0.51
C LEU A 62 -35.01 -13.03 -0.49
N LYS A 63 -34.03 -13.70 -1.10
CA LYS A 63 -33.87 -15.15 -1.14
C LYS A 63 -32.68 -15.59 -0.31
N GLN A 64 -32.86 -16.58 0.56
CA GLN A 64 -31.76 -17.15 1.35
C GLN A 64 -30.95 -18.16 0.54
N LEU A 65 -29.65 -17.93 0.38
CA LEU A 65 -28.71 -18.82 -0.32
C LEU A 65 -27.73 -19.51 0.64
N GLY A 66 -27.42 -18.87 1.78
CA GLY A 66 -26.47 -19.35 2.78
C GLY A 66 -27.04 -20.42 3.71
N SER A 67 -26.17 -21.25 4.27
CA SER A 67 -26.55 -22.32 5.22
C SER A 67 -26.81 -21.85 6.66
N HIS A 68 -26.37 -20.65 7.01
CA HIS A 68 -26.77 -19.98 8.26
C HIS A 68 -27.98 -19.09 7.94
N PRO A 69 -29.04 -19.06 8.76
CA PRO A 69 -30.20 -18.22 8.47
C PRO A 69 -29.87 -16.72 8.57
N SER A 70 -30.63 -15.92 7.84
CA SER A 70 -30.75 -14.48 8.03
C SER A 70 -32.08 -14.17 8.72
N LEU A 71 -32.15 -13.11 9.53
CA LEU A 71 -33.34 -12.77 10.32
C LEU A 71 -34.14 -11.63 9.66
N ILE A 72 -35.46 -11.75 9.63
CA ILE A 72 -36.40 -10.68 9.27
C ILE A 72 -37.40 -10.54 10.43
N ALA A 73 -37.45 -9.36 11.06
CA ALA A 73 -38.29 -9.09 12.24
C ALA A 73 -38.19 -10.14 13.39
N GLY A 74 -37.02 -10.79 13.54
CA GLY A 74 -36.79 -11.87 14.52
C GLY A 74 -37.05 -13.30 14.00
N THR A 75 -37.72 -13.46 12.86
CA THR A 75 -37.98 -14.76 12.23
C THR A 75 -36.80 -15.18 11.35
N ALA A 76 -36.38 -16.45 11.47
CA ALA A 76 -35.27 -17.02 10.71
C ALA A 76 -35.71 -17.49 9.31
N LEU A 77 -35.10 -16.93 8.27
CA LEU A 77 -35.24 -17.39 6.89
C LEU A 77 -34.20 -18.49 6.60
N MET A 78 -34.70 -19.69 6.31
CA MET A 78 -33.90 -20.89 6.06
C MET A 78 -33.50 -21.00 4.59
N LYS A 79 -32.49 -21.84 4.29
CA LYS A 79 -31.93 -21.95 2.93
C LYS A 79 -33.01 -22.25 1.88
N ASP A 80 -32.88 -21.58 0.74
CA ASP A 80 -33.74 -21.62 -0.44
C ASP A 80 -35.16 -21.04 -0.24
N GLN A 81 -35.52 -20.56 0.97
CA GLN A 81 -36.73 -19.78 1.20
C GLN A 81 -36.59 -18.33 0.68
N GLU A 82 -37.74 -17.71 0.39
CA GLU A 82 -37.87 -16.36 -0.12
C GLU A 82 -38.87 -15.55 0.72
N THR A 83 -38.64 -14.25 0.84
CA THR A 83 -39.54 -13.30 1.50
C THR A 83 -39.51 -11.94 0.81
N THR A 84 -40.41 -11.04 1.21
CA THR A 84 -40.49 -9.66 0.71
C THR A 84 -40.47 -8.69 1.88
N ILE A 85 -39.65 -7.65 1.78
CA ILE A 85 -39.35 -6.67 2.83
C ILE A 85 -39.74 -5.27 2.31
N LEU A 86 -40.38 -4.44 3.13
CA LEU A 86 -40.94 -3.16 2.69
C LEU A 86 -39.95 -1.99 2.83
N ASP A 87 -40.32 -0.82 2.32
CA ASP A 87 -39.63 0.45 2.56
C ASP A 87 -39.62 0.80 4.05
N GLY A 88 -38.44 1.00 4.64
CA GLY A 88 -38.25 1.28 6.07
C GLY A 88 -37.95 0.05 6.95
N ASP A 89 -38.27 -1.17 6.49
CA ASP A 89 -38.08 -2.42 7.25
C ASP A 89 -36.59 -2.81 7.41
N ARG A 90 -36.32 -3.80 8.28
CA ARG A 90 -34.97 -4.30 8.56
C ARG A 90 -34.83 -5.81 8.50
N PHE A 91 -33.64 -6.25 8.10
CA PHE A 91 -33.20 -7.65 8.17
C PHE A 91 -31.74 -7.76 8.59
N GLN A 92 -31.34 -8.90 9.16
CA GLN A 92 -29.96 -9.17 9.60
C GLN A 92 -29.34 -10.26 8.74
N LEU A 93 -28.19 -9.98 8.12
CA LEU A 93 -27.49 -10.98 7.28
C LEU A 93 -26.98 -12.18 8.09
N LEU A 94 -26.78 -12.04 9.40
CA LEU A 94 -26.45 -13.11 10.32
C LEU A 94 -27.15 -12.84 11.66
N ASN A 95 -27.46 -13.89 12.44
CA ASN A 95 -28.02 -13.69 13.79
C ASN A 95 -27.17 -12.70 14.63
N ASP A 96 -27.84 -11.72 15.24
CA ASP A 96 -27.31 -10.61 16.05
C ASP A 96 -26.26 -9.70 15.39
N LYS A 97 -26.13 -9.71 14.05
CA LYS A 97 -25.12 -8.90 13.32
C LYS A 97 -25.56 -8.45 11.94
N TYR A 98 -24.98 -7.32 11.50
CA TYR A 98 -25.12 -6.84 10.12
C TYR A 98 -26.60 -6.65 9.76
N GLU A 99 -27.30 -5.94 10.63
CA GLU A 99 -28.63 -5.42 10.35
C GLU A 99 -28.55 -4.36 9.25
N TYR A 100 -29.44 -4.47 8.26
CA TYR A 100 -29.65 -3.49 7.20
C TYR A 100 -31.09 -3.01 7.23
N GLN A 101 -31.26 -1.70 7.17
CA GLN A 101 -32.54 -1.07 6.85
C GLN A 101 -32.68 -0.90 5.34
N VAL A 102 -33.85 -1.22 4.81
CA VAL A 102 -34.25 -0.97 3.41
C VAL A 102 -34.81 0.45 3.30
N VAL A 103 -34.33 1.25 2.36
CA VAL A 103 -34.82 2.63 2.15
C VAL A 103 -34.91 2.95 0.66
N PHE A 104 -36.09 3.31 0.18
CA PHE A 104 -36.32 3.80 -1.18
C PHE A 104 -36.24 5.33 -1.21
N LEU A 105 -35.33 5.88 -2.03
CA LEU A 105 -35.07 7.31 -2.12
C LEU A 105 -35.19 7.79 -3.58
N ALA A 106 -35.87 8.92 -3.78
CA ALA A 106 -35.75 9.69 -5.00
C ALA A 106 -34.33 10.27 -5.14
N GLN A 107 -33.69 10.09 -6.30
CA GLN A 107 -32.45 10.81 -6.59
C GLN A 107 -32.73 12.32 -6.69
N PRO A 108 -31.98 13.19 -5.98
CA PRO A 108 -32.00 14.61 -6.28
C PRO A 108 -31.48 14.83 -7.70
N ALA A 109 -32.11 15.74 -8.44
CA ALA A 109 -31.66 16.09 -9.78
C ALA A 109 -30.27 16.76 -9.72
N PRO A 110 -29.38 16.52 -10.70
CA PRO A 110 -28.10 17.22 -10.75
C PRO A 110 -28.33 18.72 -10.95
N GLU A 111 -27.75 19.54 -10.08
CA GLU A 111 -27.91 20.99 -10.12
C GLU A 111 -27.36 21.56 -11.43
N SER A 112 -28.23 22.21 -12.20
CA SER A 112 -27.85 22.87 -13.45
C SER A 112 -27.30 24.26 -13.15
N ILE A 113 -26.12 24.56 -13.71
CA ILE A 113 -25.52 25.89 -13.64
C ILE A 113 -26.46 26.87 -14.35
N LYS A 114 -26.91 27.90 -13.63
CA LYS A 114 -27.88 28.88 -14.13
C LYS A 114 -27.29 29.77 -15.21
N ALA A 115 -27.93 29.81 -16.37
CA ALA A 115 -27.87 30.93 -17.32
C ALA A 115 -29.20 31.70 -17.28
N LYS A 116 -29.17 33.03 -17.48
CA LYS A 116 -30.37 33.89 -17.43
C LYS A 116 -31.18 33.89 -18.75
N PRO A 117 -32.47 34.27 -18.73
CA PRO A 117 -33.43 33.89 -19.79
C PRO A 117 -33.78 35.00 -20.81
N THR A 118 -34.07 34.58 -22.04
CA THR A 118 -34.95 35.18 -23.06
C THR A 118 -35.39 34.03 -24.00
N GLY A 119 -36.56 33.99 -24.66
CA GLY A 119 -37.81 34.75 -24.53
C GLY A 119 -38.94 34.11 -25.39
N SER A 120 -40.19 34.18 -24.92
CA SER A 120 -41.50 33.99 -25.62
C SER A 120 -41.71 32.96 -26.77
N ASP A 121 -42.68 32.07 -26.53
CA ASP A 121 -43.74 31.58 -27.44
C ASP A 121 -43.47 30.87 -28.79
N SER A 122 -44.00 29.64 -28.89
CA SER A 122 -45.08 29.30 -29.84
C SER A 122 -45.70 27.92 -29.50
N LYS A 123 -46.84 27.58 -30.12
CA LYS A 123 -47.79 26.56 -29.61
C LYS A 123 -47.95 25.33 -30.51
N ARG A 124 -48.20 24.18 -29.87
CA ARG A 124 -49.16 23.11 -30.26
C ARG A 124 -48.83 22.23 -31.49
N ALA A 125 -48.52 20.95 -31.21
CA ALA A 125 -49.21 19.80 -31.81
C ALA A 125 -49.17 18.60 -30.85
N LYS A 126 -50.26 17.81 -30.78
CA LYS A 126 -50.30 16.47 -30.18
C LYS A 126 -50.42 15.43 -31.30
N GLY A 127 -49.91 14.23 -31.05
CA GLY A 127 -50.05 13.09 -31.97
C GLY A 127 -49.70 11.78 -31.26
N ASP A 128 -50.58 11.33 -30.36
CA ASP A 128 -50.52 9.96 -29.82
C ASP A 128 -51.02 8.97 -30.89
N ILE A 129 -50.43 7.77 -30.90
CA ILE A 129 -50.87 6.65 -31.74
C ILE A 129 -51.43 5.56 -30.83
N THR A 130 -52.68 5.20 -31.04
CA THR A 130 -53.27 3.94 -30.56
C THR A 130 -54.09 3.27 -31.68
N ASP A 131 -54.04 1.94 -31.66
CA ASP A 131 -54.88 0.97 -32.36
C ASP A 131 -55.20 1.14 -33.86
N PHE A 132 -54.57 0.28 -34.65
CA PHE A 132 -55.24 -0.37 -35.78
C PHE A 132 -55.34 -1.89 -35.51
N PHE A 133 -56.55 -2.38 -35.29
CA PHE A 133 -56.84 -3.78 -34.94
C PHE A 133 -56.89 -4.70 -36.17
N GLN A 134 -56.28 -5.90 -36.09
CA GLN A 134 -56.69 -7.17 -36.75
C GLN A 134 -55.64 -8.29 -36.51
N LYS A 135 -55.95 -9.59 -36.44
CA LYS A 135 -57.16 -10.32 -35.98
C LYS A 135 -56.81 -11.81 -35.76
N LYS A 136 -57.20 -12.37 -34.60
CA LYS A 136 -57.58 -13.77 -34.31
C LYS A 136 -57.02 -14.96 -35.15
N THR A 137 -56.14 -15.74 -34.51
CA THR A 137 -56.25 -17.19 -34.21
C THR A 137 -56.72 -18.22 -35.27
N SER A 138 -55.99 -19.36 -35.34
CA SER A 138 -56.61 -20.70 -35.42
C SER A 138 -55.69 -21.79 -34.83
N LYS A 139 -56.25 -22.99 -34.54
CA LYS A 139 -55.65 -24.04 -33.68
C LYS A 139 -55.18 -25.27 -34.48
N ARG A 140 -54.27 -26.08 -33.89
CA ARG A 140 -54.51 -27.53 -33.69
C ARG A 140 -53.67 -28.14 -32.56
N ARG A 141 -54.17 -29.25 -32.02
CA ARG A 141 -53.49 -30.14 -31.03
C ARG A 141 -52.69 -31.22 -31.78
N ILE A 142 -51.79 -31.89 -31.06
CA ILE A 142 -51.48 -33.33 -31.19
C ILE A 142 -51.23 -33.87 -29.76
N SER A 143 -51.42 -35.17 -29.55
CA SER A 143 -51.36 -35.89 -28.27
C SER A 143 -50.04 -36.66 -28.09
N GLU A 144 -49.94 -37.40 -26.98
CA GLU A 144 -48.89 -38.37 -26.69
C GLU A 144 -48.87 -39.53 -27.70
N ASP A 145 -47.67 -40.08 -27.97
CA ASP A 145 -47.41 -41.50 -28.25
C ASP A 145 -45.87 -41.78 -28.28
N GLU A 146 -45.46 -42.97 -27.86
CA GLU A 146 -44.12 -43.59 -28.03
C GLU A 146 -44.07 -44.38 -29.38
N PRO A 147 -42.94 -44.96 -29.87
CA PRO A 147 -41.62 -45.11 -29.28
C PRO A 147 -40.41 -44.75 -30.18
N TYR A 148 -39.21 -45.08 -29.71
CA TYR A 148 -37.91 -45.08 -30.43
C TYR A 148 -37.88 -45.92 -31.73
N PRO A 149 -36.96 -45.56 -32.66
CA PRO A 149 -36.23 -46.50 -33.50
C PRO A 149 -34.75 -46.66 -33.09
N GLU A 150 -34.23 -47.89 -33.09
CA GLU A 150 -32.81 -48.19 -32.93
C GLU A 150 -32.03 -48.10 -34.26
N THR A 151 -30.70 -47.95 -34.23
CA THR A 151 -29.76 -49.06 -34.53
C THR A 151 -28.28 -48.65 -34.68
N SER A 152 -27.41 -49.33 -33.91
CA SER A 152 -25.96 -49.51 -34.17
C SER A 152 -25.05 -48.25 -34.04
N SER A 153 -23.72 -48.35 -33.87
CA SER A 153 -22.83 -49.51 -34.01
C SER A 153 -21.67 -49.55 -32.97
N GLN A 154 -21.46 -50.76 -32.42
CA GLN A 154 -20.17 -51.37 -32.03
C GLN A 154 -19.35 -50.81 -30.85
N LYS A 155 -18.46 -51.66 -30.30
CA LYS A 155 -17.82 -51.55 -28.98
C LYS A 155 -16.52 -52.38 -28.93
N LYS A 156 -15.61 -52.05 -27.98
CA LYS A 156 -14.38 -52.80 -27.54
C LYS A 156 -13.11 -52.69 -28.43
N PRO A 157 -11.91 -53.02 -27.90
CA PRO A 157 -11.42 -52.96 -26.50
C PRO A 157 -10.01 -52.31 -26.35
N LYS A 158 -9.53 -52.15 -25.11
CA LYS A 158 -8.09 -52.26 -24.74
C LYS A 158 -7.93 -52.97 -23.39
N MET A 159 -6.78 -53.63 -23.20
CA MET A 159 -6.46 -54.51 -22.07
C MET A 159 -5.40 -53.93 -21.11
N ASP A 160 -5.57 -54.25 -19.83
CA ASP A 160 -4.59 -54.74 -18.84
C ASP A 160 -3.22 -54.06 -18.65
N GLY A 161 -3.16 -53.20 -17.61
CA GLY A 161 -2.27 -53.36 -16.44
C GLY A 161 -0.73 -53.29 -16.60
N PRO A 162 0.03 -53.47 -15.48
CA PRO A 162 -0.36 -53.57 -14.07
C PRO A 162 0.15 -52.31 -13.27
N SER A 163 0.21 -52.20 -11.92
CA SER A 163 -0.08 -53.12 -10.80
C SER A 163 -0.43 -52.39 -9.47
N LYS A 164 -0.52 -53.22 -8.42
CA LYS A 164 -0.46 -53.04 -6.95
C LYS A 164 0.38 -51.85 -6.42
N ALA A 165 0.07 -51.22 -5.27
CA ALA A 165 -1.08 -51.24 -4.33
C ALA A 165 -0.97 -49.96 -3.44
N THR A 166 -1.56 -49.71 -2.25
CA THR A 166 -2.36 -50.40 -1.19
C THR A 166 -3.03 -49.25 -0.36
N SER A 167 -3.98 -49.37 0.59
CA SER A 167 -4.77 -50.45 1.22
C SER A 167 -6.09 -49.85 1.78
N LYS A 168 -6.89 -50.61 2.56
CA LYS A 168 -8.08 -50.14 3.33
C LYS A 168 -8.35 -51.01 4.57
N ARG A 169 -9.11 -50.46 5.55
CA ARG A 169 -10.05 -51.05 6.58
C ARG A 169 -10.06 -50.12 7.83
N ASN A 170 -11.06 -49.98 8.70
CA ASN A 170 -12.44 -50.52 8.92
C ASN A 170 -13.26 -49.38 9.62
N TYR A 171 -14.56 -49.36 10.01
CA TYR A 171 -15.78 -50.21 9.98
C TYR A 171 -17.02 -49.21 9.93
N ARG A 172 -18.35 -49.41 10.00
CA ARG A 172 -19.39 -50.37 10.49
C ARG A 172 -19.58 -50.42 12.03
N GLY A 173 -20.77 -50.27 12.62
CA GLY A 173 -22.13 -49.91 12.13
C GLY A 173 -23.19 -49.98 13.27
N THR A 174 -24.50 -49.82 12.95
CA THR A 174 -25.73 -49.95 13.81
C THR A 174 -25.85 -49.00 15.03
N VAL A 175 -26.96 -48.32 15.40
CA VAL A 175 -28.45 -48.42 15.26
C VAL A 175 -29.17 -49.04 16.48
N SER A 176 -29.94 -48.21 17.20
CA SER A 176 -31.16 -48.53 17.96
C SER A 176 -31.90 -47.23 18.39
N ASP A 177 -33.20 -47.35 18.70
CA ASP A 177 -34.16 -46.29 19.08
C ASP A 177 -34.13 -46.00 20.62
N SER A 178 -35.03 -45.25 21.30
CA SER A 178 -36.34 -44.66 20.95
C SER A 178 -36.73 -43.43 21.83
N GLU A 179 -37.78 -42.72 21.39
CA GLU A 179 -38.89 -42.05 22.14
C GLU A 179 -38.67 -40.94 23.22
N ASP A 180 -39.58 -39.94 23.15
CA ASP A 180 -40.27 -39.18 24.22
C ASP A 180 -39.49 -38.32 25.26
N SER A 181 -40.04 -37.20 25.78
CA SER A 181 -41.19 -36.36 25.38
C SER A 181 -41.13 -34.94 25.99
N ASP A 182 -41.99 -34.05 25.46
CA ASP A 182 -42.72 -32.94 26.09
C ASP A 182 -42.06 -31.82 26.95
N ASP A 183 -42.31 -30.61 26.42
CA ASP A 183 -42.85 -29.39 27.06
C ASP A 183 -41.97 -28.17 27.40
N ASP A 184 -42.65 -27.03 27.37
CA ASP A 184 -42.17 -25.65 27.37
C ASP A 184 -42.43 -24.96 28.74
N SER A 185 -42.10 -23.68 28.80
CA SER A 185 -42.57 -22.69 29.76
C SER A 185 -41.80 -22.56 31.09
N SER A 186 -41.64 -21.37 31.66
CA SER A 186 -41.66 -20.03 31.03
C SER A 186 -41.00 -18.96 31.92
N LYS A 187 -40.76 -17.79 31.33
CA LYS A 187 -41.04 -16.41 31.81
C LYS A 187 -40.98 -16.10 33.34
N SER A 188 -40.49 -14.93 33.76
CA SER A 188 -39.81 -13.82 33.04
C SER A 188 -39.34 -12.69 33.98
N THR A 189 -38.64 -11.70 33.40
CA THR A 189 -38.73 -10.24 33.69
C THR A 189 -38.35 -9.67 35.07
N THR A 190 -37.47 -8.65 35.01
CA THR A 190 -37.48 -7.39 35.79
C THR A 190 -37.19 -7.44 37.31
N GLU A 191 -36.60 -6.43 37.96
CA GLU A 191 -36.11 -5.13 37.47
C GLU A 191 -34.87 -4.60 38.25
N ASN A 192 -34.47 -3.36 37.94
CA ASN A 192 -33.32 -2.63 38.49
C ASN A 192 -33.38 -2.46 40.02
N LEU A 193 -32.22 -2.37 40.71
CA LEU A 193 -31.74 -1.06 41.20
C LEU A 193 -30.29 -1.08 41.77
N ASN A 194 -29.81 0.13 42.02
CA ASN A 194 -28.44 0.56 42.31
C ASN A 194 -28.14 0.68 43.82
N ILE A 195 -26.85 0.57 44.20
CA ILE A 195 -26.17 1.29 45.33
C ILE A 195 -26.72 0.93 46.76
N THR A 196 -25.91 0.45 47.70
CA THR A 196 -24.91 1.23 48.48
C THR A 196 -23.62 0.48 48.86
N SER A 197 -22.65 1.26 49.35
CA SER A 197 -21.50 0.88 50.17
C SER A 197 -21.93 0.19 51.50
N ASP A 198 -21.07 -0.55 52.22
CA ASP A 198 -20.01 -0.01 53.09
C ASP A 198 -18.93 -1.04 53.51
N THR A 199 -17.76 -0.51 53.86
CA THR A 199 -16.66 -1.12 54.64
C THR A 199 -16.67 -0.51 56.06
N PRO A 200 -16.21 -1.16 57.16
CA PRO A 200 -14.82 -1.67 57.26
C PRO A 200 -14.52 -2.80 58.28
N SER A 201 -13.21 -3.13 58.40
CA SER A 201 -12.47 -3.61 59.60
C SER A 201 -12.88 -4.96 60.26
N GLU A 202 -12.07 -5.65 61.09
CA GLU A 202 -10.62 -5.59 61.39
C GLU A 202 -10.09 -6.99 61.87
N ARG A 203 -8.75 -7.15 61.95
CA ARG A 203 -7.99 -8.00 62.92
C ARG A 203 -8.19 -9.53 63.05
N SER A 204 -7.07 -10.23 62.86
CA SER A 204 -6.49 -11.35 63.68
C SER A 204 -7.33 -12.60 64.07
N GLY A 205 -6.79 -13.82 64.14
CA GLY A 205 -5.40 -14.26 63.91
C GLY A 205 -4.79 -15.13 65.02
N ARG A 206 -5.29 -16.35 65.25
CA ARG A 206 -4.65 -17.48 66.01
C ARG A 206 -5.21 -18.80 65.42
N LYS A 207 -4.41 -19.82 65.09
CA LYS A 207 -3.86 -20.89 65.98
C LYS A 207 -4.95 -21.54 66.87
N GLY A 208 -5.27 -22.83 66.80
CA GLY A 208 -4.81 -23.93 65.93
C GLY A 208 -4.87 -25.30 66.66
N LYS A 209 -4.50 -26.40 65.97
CA LYS A 209 -4.42 -27.82 66.46
C LYS A 209 -5.78 -28.53 66.68
N ASN A 210 -5.90 -29.88 66.67
CA ASN A 210 -5.10 -31.01 66.13
C ASN A 210 -6.00 -32.28 66.15
N TYR A 211 -5.67 -33.34 65.39
CA TYR A 211 -5.82 -34.74 65.84
C TYR A 211 -4.82 -35.69 65.14
N HIS A 212 -4.53 -36.84 65.76
CA HIS A 212 -3.46 -37.79 65.41
C HIS A 212 -3.95 -39.11 64.78
N ARG A 213 -3.11 -39.73 63.93
CA ARG A 213 -2.44 -41.05 64.08
C ARG A 213 -1.31 -41.18 63.02
N VAL A 214 -0.05 -41.54 63.30
CA VAL A 214 0.57 -42.80 63.83
C VAL A 214 0.27 -43.99 62.88
N VAL A 215 1.20 -44.85 62.45
CA VAL A 215 2.63 -45.13 62.83
C VAL A 215 3.62 -44.58 61.75
N SER A 216 4.85 -45.02 61.43
CA SER A 216 5.82 -46.10 61.83
C SER A 216 7.27 -45.74 61.42
N ASP A 217 8.23 -46.10 62.28
CA ASP A 217 9.41 -47.00 62.09
C ASP A 217 10.24 -46.99 60.78
N SER A 218 11.58 -47.16 60.80
CA SER A 218 12.62 -47.07 61.85
C SER A 218 14.05 -47.10 61.22
N ASP A 219 15.09 -46.78 62.02
CA ASP A 219 16.51 -47.24 61.90
C ASP A 219 17.33 -46.90 60.60
N ASP A 220 18.65 -46.65 60.60
CA ASP A 220 19.61 -46.34 61.67
C ASP A 220 20.81 -45.50 61.11
N SER A 221 21.72 -45.14 62.01
CA SER A 221 23.11 -44.67 61.93
C SER A 221 24.07 -45.60 61.12
N ASP A 222 25.35 -45.29 60.79
CA ASP A 222 26.19 -44.08 60.87
C ASP A 222 27.46 -44.23 59.96
N ALA A 223 28.41 -43.27 60.05
CA ALA A 223 29.87 -43.42 59.82
C ALA A 223 30.40 -43.88 58.42
N VAL A 224 31.14 -43.06 57.65
CA VAL A 224 32.55 -42.64 57.81
C VAL A 224 33.60 -43.74 57.57
N ASN A 225 34.34 -43.68 56.43
CA ASN A 225 35.83 -43.60 56.39
C ASN A 225 36.48 -43.60 54.96
N GLN A 226 37.57 -42.82 54.85
CA GLN A 226 38.87 -43.09 54.18
C GLN A 226 39.01 -43.49 52.69
N ALA A 227 40.05 -42.90 52.07
CA ALA A 227 40.76 -43.35 50.86
C ALA A 227 42.00 -44.22 51.31
N PRO A 228 42.93 -44.75 50.45
CA PRO A 228 43.29 -44.35 49.08
C PRO A 228 43.69 -45.55 48.17
N SER A 229 44.69 -45.33 47.28
CA SER A 229 45.33 -46.27 46.35
C SER A 229 44.51 -46.64 45.09
N THR A 230 45.08 -47.05 43.97
CA THR A 230 46.05 -46.45 43.03
C THR A 230 46.35 -47.52 42.00
N ASN A 231 46.20 -47.28 40.70
CA ASN A 231 47.09 -47.93 39.74
C ASN A 231 47.32 -47.14 38.43
N THR A 232 48.54 -47.34 37.96
CA THR A 232 49.23 -47.04 36.68
C THR A 232 48.35 -46.90 35.40
N SER A 233 48.74 -46.13 34.37
CA SER A 233 50.10 -46.07 33.78
C SER A 233 50.54 -44.72 33.14
N GLN A 234 51.88 -44.60 33.03
CA GLN A 234 52.68 -43.77 32.10
C GLN A 234 52.55 -42.23 32.09
N LYS A 235 53.47 -41.61 32.85
CA LYS A 235 54.15 -40.32 32.56
C LYS A 235 55.26 -40.57 31.49
N LYS A 236 56.07 -39.64 30.95
CA LYS A 236 56.56 -38.32 31.42
C LYS A 236 57.29 -37.55 30.26
N ASN A 237 57.38 -36.21 30.40
CA ASN A 237 58.34 -35.16 29.95
C ASN A 237 59.58 -35.52 29.05
N TYR A 238 60.25 -34.64 28.27
CA TYR A 238 60.84 -33.30 28.60
C TYR A 238 61.36 -32.48 27.37
N HIS A 239 61.54 -31.15 27.55
CA HIS A 239 62.58 -30.17 27.10
C HIS A 239 63.36 -30.23 25.73
N VAL A 240 64.07 -29.18 25.23
CA VAL A 240 63.84 -27.70 25.11
C VAL A 240 65.01 -26.96 24.36
N ARG A 241 64.70 -26.01 23.45
CA ARG A 241 65.48 -24.83 22.94
C ARG A 241 66.84 -24.91 22.17
N VAL A 242 67.01 -23.92 21.25
CA VAL A 242 68.21 -23.40 20.48
C VAL A 242 69.05 -24.40 19.67
N VAL A 243 69.72 -24.09 18.53
CA VAL A 243 70.00 -22.87 17.71
C VAL A 243 69.81 -23.23 16.20
N GLY A 244 70.08 -22.44 15.14
CA GLY A 244 70.56 -21.05 14.92
C GLY A 244 71.31 -20.89 13.56
N SER A 245 71.37 -19.66 13.00
CA SER A 245 71.96 -19.29 11.67
C SER A 245 71.24 -19.87 10.42
N ASP A 246 71.27 -19.27 9.23
CA ASP A 246 72.16 -18.21 8.72
C ASP A 246 71.46 -17.14 7.82
N ARG A 247 72.27 -16.26 7.22
CA ARG A 247 72.00 -15.07 6.35
C ARG A 247 71.16 -15.38 5.07
N GLN A 248 70.67 -14.44 4.25
CA GLN A 248 71.20 -13.11 3.85
C GLN A 248 70.13 -12.26 3.08
N ASP A 249 70.27 -10.92 3.04
CA ASP A 249 69.78 -9.91 2.04
C ASP A 249 68.31 -9.89 1.52
N SER A 250 67.70 -8.77 1.09
CA SER A 250 67.90 -7.33 1.35
C SER A 250 66.67 -6.51 0.85
N CYS A 251 66.55 -5.25 1.30
CA CYS A 251 65.98 -4.09 0.56
C CYS A 251 64.54 -4.04 -0.03
N LYS A 252 63.84 -2.94 0.34
CA LYS A 252 63.00 -2.02 -0.47
C LYS A 252 61.48 -2.24 -0.66
N ASP A 253 60.77 -1.12 -0.50
CA ASP A 253 59.74 -0.45 -1.34
C ASP A 253 58.67 -1.32 -2.07
N GLY A 254 57.38 -0.96 -2.13
CA GLY A 254 56.67 0.22 -1.62
C GLY A 254 55.30 0.42 -2.33
N VAL A 255 54.54 1.45 -1.91
CA VAL A 255 53.54 2.24 -2.68
C VAL A 255 52.72 1.49 -3.79
N SER A 256 51.50 0.98 -3.58
CA SER A 256 50.19 1.67 -3.47
C SER A 256 49.25 1.47 -4.69
N TYR A 257 47.95 1.72 -4.45
CA TYR A 257 46.83 1.98 -5.39
C TYR A 257 47.16 2.33 -6.86
N ALA A 258 46.38 1.77 -7.81
CA ALA A 258 45.27 2.52 -8.44
C ALA A 258 44.41 1.70 -9.46
N ASN A 259 43.20 2.21 -9.70
CA ASN A 259 42.22 1.76 -10.69
C ASN A 259 42.74 1.67 -12.14
N ARG A 260 42.10 0.81 -12.97
CA ARG A 260 41.40 1.29 -14.18
C ARG A 260 40.36 0.32 -14.76
N THR A 261 39.53 0.87 -15.64
CA THR A 261 38.29 0.28 -16.18
C THR A 261 38.41 -0.03 -17.67
N ALA A 262 37.95 -1.20 -18.11
CA ALA A 262 37.47 -1.49 -19.47
C ALA A 262 36.41 -2.62 -19.35
N LEU A 263 35.18 -2.54 -19.87
CA LEU A 263 34.69 -2.33 -21.25
C LEU A 263 34.88 -3.52 -22.21
N ASN A 264 33.75 -3.96 -22.78
CA ASN A 264 33.55 -4.89 -23.91
C ASN A 264 34.05 -6.34 -23.68
N ASN A 265 33.24 -7.37 -23.96
CA ASN A 265 32.83 -7.69 -25.34
C ASN A 265 31.43 -8.31 -25.47
N ARG A 266 30.91 -8.31 -26.70
CA ARG A 266 29.61 -8.88 -27.10
C ARG A 266 29.65 -9.32 -28.56
N SER A 267 29.86 -10.62 -28.79
CA SER A 267 29.78 -11.23 -30.11
C SER A 267 29.52 -12.72 -29.99
N ASP A 268 28.42 -13.21 -30.55
CA ASP A 268 28.45 -14.36 -31.45
C ASP A 268 27.11 -14.58 -32.18
N TYR A 269 27.15 -15.51 -33.14
CA TYR A 269 26.08 -15.95 -34.05
C TYR A 269 25.70 -15.03 -35.22
N LYS A 270 26.24 -15.38 -36.41
CA LYS A 270 25.84 -14.86 -37.72
C LYS A 270 26.05 -15.94 -38.80
N LYS A 271 24.96 -16.48 -39.37
CA LYS A 271 24.82 -17.35 -40.58
C LYS A 271 23.40 -17.96 -40.52
N LEU A 272 22.62 -18.13 -41.59
CA LEU A 272 22.69 -17.70 -43.00
C LEU A 272 21.52 -16.67 -43.25
N ILE A 273 21.12 -16.16 -44.43
CA ILE A 273 21.15 -16.57 -45.85
C ILE A 273 21.43 -15.33 -46.74
N SER A 274 21.91 -15.55 -47.98
CA SER A 274 22.23 -14.57 -49.03
C SER A 274 21.05 -14.20 -49.94
N GLY A 275 21.10 -13.03 -50.60
CA GLY A 275 20.14 -12.63 -51.64
C GLY A 275 20.33 -11.19 -52.17
N ASP A 276 21.09 -11.10 -53.26
CA ASP A 276 21.05 -10.15 -54.40
C ASP A 276 20.89 -8.62 -54.21
N ASP A 277 21.98 -7.92 -54.57
CA ASP A 277 22.09 -6.77 -55.49
C ASP A 277 20.86 -5.90 -55.85
N SER A 278 21.02 -4.56 -55.73
CA SER A 278 21.46 -3.75 -56.90
C SER A 278 21.52 -2.23 -56.63
N ASP A 279 22.20 -1.51 -57.52
CA ASP A 279 22.59 -0.09 -57.44
C ASP A 279 21.47 0.96 -57.29
N ARG A 280 21.82 2.09 -56.62
CA ARG A 280 22.08 3.37 -57.33
C ARG A 280 22.69 4.47 -56.46
N HIS A 281 23.70 5.14 -57.02
CA HIS A 281 24.22 6.42 -56.55
C HIS A 281 23.25 7.59 -56.82
N TYR A 282 23.30 8.65 -56.02
CA TYR A 282 23.57 9.99 -56.57
C TYR A 282 24.28 10.92 -55.57
N ARG A 283 25.05 11.88 -56.09
CA ARG A 283 25.84 12.91 -55.39
C ARG A 283 24.99 14.19 -55.22
N ASP A 284 24.91 14.79 -54.02
CA ASP A 284 25.81 15.85 -53.49
C ASP A 284 25.43 17.29 -53.95
N LYS A 285 26.01 18.32 -53.32
CA LYS A 285 25.65 19.76 -53.27
C LYS A 285 24.57 20.11 -52.22
N GLY A 286 24.70 21.18 -51.43
CA GLY A 286 25.88 22.04 -51.22
C GLY A 286 25.58 23.44 -50.65
N ASN A 287 26.57 24.01 -49.94
CA ASN A 287 26.70 25.41 -49.47
C ASN A 287 25.81 25.96 -48.34
N ALA A 288 26.39 26.91 -47.59
CA ALA A 288 25.75 27.64 -46.48
C ALA A 288 26.34 29.06 -46.30
N VAL A 289 25.47 30.07 -46.09
CA VAL A 289 25.78 31.47 -45.71
C VAL A 289 24.58 31.95 -44.87
N ARG A 290 24.62 32.51 -43.64
CA ARG A 290 25.54 33.33 -42.81
C ARG A 290 25.30 34.85 -42.87
N ARG A 291 24.35 35.35 -42.06
CA ARG A 291 24.27 36.66 -41.32
C ARG A 291 22.92 36.68 -40.54
N LYS A 292 22.68 37.16 -39.31
CA LYS A 292 23.15 38.24 -38.38
C LYS A 292 22.33 39.55 -38.42
N VAL A 293 21.80 39.94 -37.23
CA VAL A 293 21.67 41.32 -36.65
C VAL A 293 20.35 42.15 -36.80
N THR A 294 19.52 42.08 -35.74
CA THR A 294 18.81 43.14 -34.95
C THR A 294 17.79 44.19 -35.49
N SER A 295 16.63 44.23 -34.79
CA SER A 295 16.01 45.37 -34.02
C SER A 295 15.07 46.45 -34.61
N GLN A 296 13.88 46.52 -33.97
CA GLN A 296 13.17 47.70 -33.37
C GLN A 296 12.27 48.68 -34.16
N LYS A 297 11.29 49.22 -33.40
CA LYS A 297 10.39 50.41 -33.56
C LYS A 297 8.96 50.17 -34.10
N ASN A 298 7.94 51.02 -33.82
CA ASN A 298 7.49 51.70 -32.58
C ASN A 298 6.08 52.39 -32.79
N TYR A 299 5.40 52.87 -31.72
CA TYR A 299 4.16 53.71 -31.69
C TYR A 299 2.82 53.07 -32.16
N GLY A 300 1.62 53.57 -31.78
CA GLY A 300 1.23 54.55 -30.73
C GLY A 300 -0.13 55.29 -30.95
N GLY A 301 -0.92 55.55 -29.88
CA GLY A 301 -2.20 56.32 -29.85
C GLY A 301 -3.32 55.56 -29.07
N ALA A 302 -3.96 56.06 -27.99
CA ALA A 302 -4.78 57.28 -27.71
C ALA A 302 -6.28 57.09 -28.11
N ILE A 303 -7.31 57.43 -27.31
CA ILE A 303 -7.77 58.79 -26.89
C ILE A 303 -8.82 58.75 -25.71
N SER A 304 -8.89 59.86 -24.93
CA SER A 304 -9.98 60.41 -24.05
C SER A 304 -10.56 59.69 -22.81
N ASN A 305 -10.94 60.53 -21.82
CA ASN A 305 -11.72 60.21 -20.62
C ASN A 305 -13.18 60.71 -20.73
N SER A 306 -14.06 60.25 -19.83
CA SER A 306 -15.17 61.04 -19.27
C SER A 306 -15.38 60.68 -17.80
N SER A 307 -15.86 61.63 -17.00
CA SER A 307 -16.27 61.45 -15.60
C SER A 307 -17.70 60.90 -15.47
N ASP A 308 -18.06 60.42 -14.29
CA ASP A 308 -19.17 60.92 -13.46
C ASP A 308 -19.06 60.26 -12.06
N ASP A 309 -19.60 60.90 -11.02
CA ASP A 309 -19.44 60.52 -9.60
C ASP A 309 -20.61 59.67 -9.07
N ASP A 310 -20.36 58.81 -8.06
CA ASP A 310 -21.04 58.82 -6.74
C ASP A 310 -20.86 57.52 -5.90
N ASP A 311 -21.05 57.70 -4.58
CA ASP A 311 -21.23 56.75 -3.46
C ASP A 311 -20.10 55.79 -3.02
N ASP A 312 -19.87 55.81 -1.69
CA ASP A 312 -18.77 55.18 -0.95
C ASP A 312 -19.27 54.06 -0.02
N VAL A 313 -18.82 52.82 -0.21
CA VAL A 313 -19.02 51.69 0.72
C VAL A 313 -17.76 50.83 0.79
N GLN A 314 -17.31 50.53 2.01
CA GLN A 314 -16.01 49.90 2.30
C GLN A 314 -16.02 48.36 2.19
N ASP A 315 -14.96 47.78 1.60
CA ASP A 315 -14.57 46.37 1.78
C ASP A 315 -13.02 46.21 1.73
N PRO A 316 -12.33 45.80 2.82
CA PRO A 316 -10.87 45.98 2.96
C PRO A 316 -9.98 44.80 2.50
N GLU A 317 -10.25 44.10 1.39
CA GLU A 317 -9.39 42.98 0.92
C GLU A 317 -8.67 43.14 -0.46
N SER A 318 -8.70 44.33 -1.08
CA SER A 318 -8.10 44.58 -2.40
C SER A 318 -6.61 44.99 -2.39
N MET A 319 -5.72 44.18 -1.80
CA MET A 319 -4.27 44.35 -2.04
C MET A 319 -3.85 43.78 -3.39
N SER A 320 -3.55 44.67 -4.33
CA SER A 320 -3.02 44.37 -5.68
C SER A 320 -1.88 43.35 -5.67
N ILE A 321 -1.86 42.47 -6.68
CA ILE A 321 -0.81 41.46 -6.90
C ILE A 321 0.59 42.09 -6.88
N LYS A 322 0.72 43.34 -7.36
CA LYS A 322 1.99 44.09 -7.36
C LYS A 322 2.51 44.36 -5.94
N ALA A 323 1.63 44.70 -4.99
CA ALA A 323 1.99 44.90 -3.59
C ALA A 323 2.35 43.57 -2.89
N LYS A 324 1.62 42.49 -3.18
CA LYS A 324 1.92 41.13 -2.68
C LYS A 324 3.27 40.62 -3.22
N LEU A 325 3.66 40.98 -4.44
CA LEU A 325 4.97 40.68 -5.01
C LEU A 325 6.08 41.49 -4.31
N THR A 326 5.89 42.80 -4.08
CA THR A 326 6.85 43.66 -3.38
C THR A 326 7.10 43.19 -1.95
N SER A 327 6.06 42.80 -1.20
CA SER A 327 6.23 42.31 0.18
C SER A 327 6.93 40.96 0.24
N LEU A 328 6.66 40.04 -0.71
CA LEU A 328 7.42 38.80 -0.89
C LEU A 328 8.90 39.06 -1.20
N GLN A 329 9.20 40.03 -2.06
CA GLN A 329 10.58 40.41 -2.39
C GLN A 329 11.31 41.05 -1.20
N GLN A 330 10.65 41.94 -0.44
CA GLN A 330 11.20 42.51 0.79
C GLN A 330 11.43 41.47 1.88
N ASN A 331 10.51 40.49 2.04
CA ASN A 331 10.67 39.40 2.99
C ASN A 331 11.80 38.44 2.57
N ALA A 332 11.96 38.15 1.27
CA ALA A 332 13.10 37.41 0.75
C ALA A 332 14.43 38.15 0.99
N LYS A 333 14.46 39.48 0.79
CA LYS A 333 15.64 40.31 1.08
C LYS A 333 16.02 40.26 2.57
N ARG A 334 15.04 40.49 3.47
CA ARG A 334 15.23 40.38 4.93
C ARG A 334 15.71 39.00 5.39
N TYR A 335 15.26 37.93 4.71
CA TYR A 335 15.69 36.56 4.99
C TYR A 335 17.16 36.31 4.59
N LEU A 336 17.61 36.89 3.48
CA LEU A 336 19.00 36.85 3.04
C LEU A 336 19.91 37.74 3.91
N GLU A 337 19.46 38.96 4.25
CA GLU A 337 20.18 39.89 5.13
C GLU A 337 20.42 39.26 6.53
N LYS A 338 19.39 38.65 7.13
CA LYS A 338 19.54 37.89 8.38
C LYS A 338 20.48 36.68 8.28
N ARG A 339 20.69 36.13 7.08
CA ARG A 339 21.60 34.99 6.85
C ARG A 339 23.05 35.44 6.63
N SER A 340 23.29 36.70 6.30
CA SER A 340 24.63 37.28 6.09
C SER A 340 25.28 37.84 7.36
N ALA A 341 24.55 37.88 8.47
CA ALA A 341 24.96 38.57 9.70
C ALA A 341 25.67 37.69 10.74
N ASN A 342 26.08 36.45 10.40
CA ASN A 342 26.61 35.51 11.39
C ASN A 342 27.60 34.46 10.86
N CYS A 343 28.66 34.89 10.16
CA CYS A 343 29.98 34.23 10.09
C CYS A 343 31.02 35.22 9.53
N PRO A 344 32.32 35.11 9.92
CA PRO A 344 33.37 36.00 9.42
C PRO A 344 33.79 35.69 7.97
N ASP A 345 34.19 36.72 7.24
CA ASP A 345 34.71 36.62 5.87
C ASP A 345 36.15 36.07 5.84
N THR A 346 36.39 35.07 4.99
CA THR A 346 37.67 34.92 4.29
C THR A 346 37.40 34.41 2.88
N SER A 347 37.77 35.20 1.87
CA SER A 347 37.76 34.75 0.47
C SER A 347 38.97 35.28 -0.31
N LYS A 348 39.93 34.40 -0.58
CA LYS A 348 40.85 34.48 -1.73
C LYS A 348 41.52 33.12 -1.96
N PRO A 349 41.72 32.70 -3.22
CA PRO A 349 42.41 31.45 -3.55
C PRO A 349 43.92 31.69 -3.77
N ASP A 350 44.74 30.72 -3.39
CA ASP A 350 45.97 30.41 -4.13
C ASP A 350 46.30 28.92 -4.01
N SER A 351 47.48 28.53 -4.46
CA SER A 351 47.78 27.23 -5.04
C SER A 351 48.95 26.49 -4.36
N GLN A 352 49.23 25.29 -4.86
CA GLN A 352 50.39 24.43 -4.59
C GLN A 352 50.33 23.53 -3.33
N LEU A 353 50.74 22.28 -3.55
CA LEU A 353 51.26 21.35 -2.53
C LEU A 353 52.76 21.61 -2.39
N PRO A 354 53.36 21.39 -1.21
CA PRO A 354 54.08 20.12 -1.05
C PRO A 354 53.79 19.43 0.30
N ALA A 355 54.43 18.29 0.53
CA ALA A 355 54.28 17.49 1.75
C ALA A 355 55.62 17.37 2.50
N THR A 356 55.54 17.37 3.84
CA THR A 356 56.53 16.80 4.75
C THR A 356 55.83 16.23 5.97
N VAL A 357 56.42 15.20 6.57
CA VAL A 357 55.99 14.61 7.86
C VAL A 357 56.95 15.11 8.93
N GLU A 358 56.43 15.56 10.07
CA GLU A 358 56.99 15.18 11.39
C GLU A 358 56.01 15.48 12.54
N THR A 359 56.43 15.15 13.76
CA THR A 359 55.58 14.93 14.93
C THR A 359 55.39 16.16 15.82
N ASP A 360 54.21 16.33 16.41
CA ASP A 360 54.10 16.73 17.82
C ASP A 360 52.70 16.52 18.41
N ALA A 361 52.61 16.51 19.75
CA ALA A 361 51.36 16.47 20.53
C ALA A 361 51.59 17.01 21.95
N PRO A 362 50.56 17.45 22.71
CA PRO A 362 49.17 17.74 22.35
C PRO A 362 48.84 19.25 22.51
N PRO A 363 47.56 19.66 22.61
CA PRO A 363 47.05 19.93 23.97
C PRO A 363 45.61 19.42 24.21
N ALA A 364 45.10 19.67 25.43
CA ALA A 364 43.84 19.14 25.94
C ALA A 364 42.57 19.72 25.28
N ALA A 365 41.45 19.00 25.45
CA ALA A 365 40.18 19.30 24.81
C ALA A 365 39.52 20.61 25.27
N SER A 366 39.16 21.47 24.30
CA SER A 366 38.26 22.59 24.51
C SER A 366 36.79 22.12 24.58
N ALA A 367 36.26 21.91 25.79
CA ALA A 367 34.83 21.76 25.98
C ALA A 367 34.12 23.09 25.67
N GLY A 368 33.16 23.12 24.74
CA GLY A 368 32.60 24.41 24.29
C GLY A 368 31.45 24.41 23.29
N ALA A 369 30.77 23.29 23.02
CA ALA A 369 29.58 23.24 22.16
C ALA A 369 28.48 22.40 22.82
N GLY A 370 27.63 23.04 23.62
CA GLY A 370 26.54 22.37 24.34
C GLY A 370 25.46 21.85 23.39
N SER A 371 25.14 20.56 23.48
CA SER A 371 23.97 19.97 22.82
C SER A 371 22.71 20.75 23.24
N GLN A 372 21.88 21.17 22.30
CA GLN A 372 20.60 21.78 22.63
C GLN A 372 19.63 20.70 23.11
N LEU A 373 19.56 20.53 24.43
CA LEU A 373 18.67 19.59 25.12
C LEU A 373 17.42 20.33 25.61
N GLY A 374 16.25 19.73 25.36
CA GLY A 374 14.97 20.21 25.86
C GLY A 374 14.81 19.97 27.36
N ARG A 375 13.76 20.54 27.95
CA ARG A 375 13.41 20.27 29.34
C ARG A 375 12.94 18.81 29.46
N PRO A 376 13.36 18.04 30.48
CA PRO A 376 12.89 16.67 30.66
C PRO A 376 11.38 16.66 30.98
N ALA A 377 10.63 15.80 30.28
CA ALA A 377 9.20 15.60 30.52
C ALA A 377 8.95 15.21 31.99
N THR A 378 8.07 15.94 32.67
CA THR A 378 7.74 15.73 34.09
C THR A 378 7.06 14.39 34.35
N ASP A 379 6.28 13.93 33.38
CA ASP A 379 5.32 12.83 33.47
C ASP A 379 5.37 11.93 32.24
N SER A 380 4.65 10.81 32.28
CA SER A 380 4.53 9.89 31.14
C SER A 380 3.17 10.03 30.46
N ALA A 381 3.15 10.30 29.15
CA ALA A 381 1.93 10.58 28.39
C ALA A 381 1.73 9.60 27.22
N TRP A 382 0.47 9.29 26.93
CA TRP A 382 0.04 8.57 25.73
C TRP A 382 -0.88 9.46 24.90
N GLU A 383 -0.60 9.60 23.60
CA GLU A 383 -1.42 10.34 22.65
C GLU A 383 -1.94 9.40 21.56
N ASP A 384 -3.25 9.39 21.32
CA ASP A 384 -3.83 8.74 20.14
C ASP A 384 -4.16 9.78 19.06
N ARG A 385 -3.61 9.57 17.87
CA ARG A 385 -3.83 10.39 16.66
C ARG A 385 -4.28 9.50 15.50
N GLY A 386 -5.07 8.46 15.82
CA GLY A 386 -5.79 7.55 14.93
C GLY A 386 -4.91 6.51 14.25
N LYS A 387 -4.11 6.94 13.27
CA LYS A 387 -3.16 6.07 12.54
C LYS A 387 -1.74 6.11 13.11
N LEU A 388 -1.54 6.93 14.13
CA LEU A 388 -0.33 7.06 14.92
C LEU A 388 -0.73 7.10 16.39
N VAL A 389 -0.07 6.30 17.22
CA VAL A 389 -0.08 6.46 18.67
C VAL A 389 1.32 6.82 19.13
N VAL A 390 1.43 7.75 20.08
CA VAL A 390 2.71 8.21 20.63
C VAL A 390 2.73 7.94 22.13
N TYR A 391 3.85 7.45 22.62
CA TYR A 391 4.19 7.40 24.03
C TYR A 391 5.40 8.29 24.28
N THR A 392 5.35 9.14 25.29
CA THR A 392 6.49 9.90 25.80
C THR A 392 6.66 9.57 27.26
N SER A 393 7.77 8.95 27.65
CA SER A 393 8.01 8.65 29.07
C SER A 393 8.52 9.87 29.84
N ARG A 394 8.27 9.88 31.15
CA ARG A 394 8.94 10.76 32.11
C ARG A 394 10.46 10.75 31.89
N GLY A 395 11.06 11.92 31.95
CA GLY A 395 12.50 12.14 31.75
C GLY A 395 12.97 12.26 30.30
N VAL A 396 12.11 12.05 29.29
CA VAL A 396 12.48 12.31 27.88
C VAL A 396 12.77 13.80 27.69
N GLN A 397 13.92 14.11 27.09
CA GLN A 397 14.28 15.45 26.63
C GLN A 397 14.18 15.51 25.10
N ALA A 398 13.86 16.66 24.52
CA ALA A 398 14.18 16.93 23.12
C ALA A 398 15.72 17.00 22.92
N SER A 399 16.18 16.70 21.70
CA SER A 399 17.59 16.75 21.33
C SER A 399 17.73 16.98 19.83
N ASP A 400 18.86 17.57 19.43
CA ASP A 400 19.30 17.64 18.04
C ASP A 400 19.73 16.26 17.49
N LYS A 401 20.07 15.32 18.37
CA LYS A 401 20.50 13.95 18.07
C LYS A 401 19.43 12.92 18.41
N ILE A 402 18.93 12.21 17.40
CA ILE A 402 17.97 11.11 17.56
C ILE A 402 18.66 9.76 17.37
N ALA A 403 18.57 8.88 18.38
CA ALA A 403 18.88 7.46 18.24
C ALA A 403 17.55 6.71 18.05
N GLY A 404 17.20 6.47 16.79
CA GLY A 404 15.96 5.79 16.41
C GLY A 404 16.13 4.28 16.26
N PHE A 405 15.15 3.49 16.73
CA PHE A 405 15.15 2.03 16.64
C PHE A 405 13.81 1.49 16.11
N ASP A 406 13.76 0.32 15.47
CA ASP A 406 12.55 -0.52 15.54
C ASP A 406 12.46 -1.24 16.90
N LEU A 407 11.32 -1.87 17.17
CA LEU A 407 11.07 -2.67 18.36
C LEU A 407 11.26 -4.18 18.10
N ASP A 408 10.52 -4.74 17.15
CA ASP A 408 10.18 -6.16 17.02
C ASP A 408 11.12 -6.88 16.04
N GLY A 409 12.24 -7.37 16.58
CA GLY A 409 13.39 -7.89 15.82
C GLY A 409 14.67 -7.10 16.07
N THR A 410 14.56 -5.93 16.72
CA THR A 410 15.65 -4.96 16.89
C THR A 410 16.00 -4.66 18.35
N ILE A 411 15.02 -4.30 19.18
CA ILE A 411 15.20 -4.10 20.63
C ILE A 411 14.76 -5.35 21.40
N ILE A 412 13.75 -6.06 20.91
CA ILE A 412 13.24 -7.31 21.46
C ILE A 412 13.12 -8.41 20.40
N THR A 413 13.03 -9.65 20.88
CA THR A 413 12.61 -10.82 20.11
C THR A 413 11.57 -11.61 20.92
N THR A 414 10.89 -12.60 20.32
CA THR A 414 9.96 -13.45 21.06
C THR A 414 10.70 -14.28 22.12
N LYS A 415 10.07 -14.49 23.28
CA LYS A 415 10.61 -15.36 24.33
C LYS A 415 10.50 -16.84 23.93
N SER A 416 9.47 -17.19 23.16
CA SER A 416 9.15 -18.53 22.70
C SER A 416 9.88 -18.98 21.43
N GLY A 417 10.70 -18.12 20.82
CA GLY A 417 11.46 -18.43 19.60
C GLY A 417 10.61 -18.55 18.32
N LYS A 418 9.28 -18.32 18.40
CA LYS A 418 8.40 -18.29 17.22
C LYS A 418 8.52 -16.94 16.48
N VAL A 419 8.28 -16.96 15.17
CA VAL A 419 8.27 -15.75 14.31
C VAL A 419 7.22 -14.72 14.74
N PHE A 420 6.13 -15.18 15.35
CA PHE A 420 5.08 -14.33 15.92
C PHE A 420 4.91 -14.64 17.41
N ALA A 421 4.74 -13.60 18.22
CA ALA A 421 4.50 -13.71 19.65
C ALA A 421 3.18 -14.45 19.94
N LYS A 422 3.19 -15.34 20.93
CA LYS A 422 2.01 -16.08 21.41
C LYS A 422 1.03 -15.24 22.23
N GLY A 423 1.48 -14.11 22.79
CA GLY A 423 0.72 -13.25 23.69
C GLY A 423 1.50 -11.98 24.05
N ALA A 424 0.90 -11.11 24.87
CA ALA A 424 1.46 -9.80 25.24
C ALA A 424 2.88 -9.89 25.84
N ASP A 425 3.14 -10.93 26.64
CA ASP A 425 4.38 -11.14 27.41
C ASP A 425 5.38 -12.09 26.73
N ASP A 426 5.10 -12.54 25.49
CA ASP A 426 6.01 -13.37 24.70
C ASP A 426 7.10 -12.53 24.01
N TRP A 427 7.89 -11.83 24.82
CA TRP A 427 9.05 -11.06 24.39
C TRP A 427 10.20 -11.14 25.39
N ARG A 428 11.41 -10.85 24.91
CA ARG A 428 12.63 -10.61 25.68
C ARG A 428 13.50 -9.60 24.95
N ILE A 429 14.38 -8.90 25.66
CA ILE A 429 15.42 -8.06 25.03
C ILE A 429 16.24 -8.91 24.05
N LEU A 430 16.57 -8.36 22.88
CA LEU A 430 17.20 -9.10 21.77
C LEU A 430 18.61 -9.61 22.14
N TYR A 431 19.47 -8.71 22.65
CA TYR A 431 20.82 -9.02 23.10
C TYR A 431 21.11 -8.35 24.48
N PRO A 432 21.91 -8.97 25.37
CA PRO A 432 22.30 -8.38 26.65
C PRO A 432 22.93 -6.98 26.57
N GLU A 433 23.54 -6.63 25.42
CA GLU A 433 24.20 -5.35 25.16
C GLU A 433 23.21 -4.18 25.00
N VAL A 434 21.96 -4.45 24.63
CA VAL A 434 20.97 -3.41 24.27
C VAL A 434 20.76 -2.38 25.39
N PRO A 435 20.48 -2.75 26.66
CA PRO A 435 20.28 -1.78 27.74
C PRO A 435 21.54 -0.95 28.02
N ARG A 436 22.74 -1.54 27.91
CA ARG A 436 24.01 -0.83 28.09
C ARG A 436 24.22 0.21 26.99
N LYS A 437 24.06 -0.18 25.72
CA LYS A 437 24.21 0.70 24.56
C LYS A 437 23.21 1.86 24.57
N LEU A 438 21.94 1.62 24.94
CA LEU A 438 20.94 2.68 25.03
C LEU A 438 21.21 3.65 26.21
N LYS A 439 21.77 3.17 27.33
CA LYS A 439 22.25 4.03 28.42
C LYS A 439 23.42 4.92 27.98
N THR A 440 24.40 4.36 27.26
CA THR A 440 25.53 5.13 26.69
C THR A 440 25.03 6.26 25.78
N LEU A 441 24.15 5.94 24.82
CA LEU A 441 23.55 6.93 23.92
C LEU A 441 22.80 8.04 24.67
N HIS A 442 22.03 7.67 25.70
CA HIS A 442 21.32 8.64 26.54
C HIS A 442 22.29 9.57 27.28
N SER A 443 23.41 9.06 27.82
CA SER A 443 24.46 9.90 28.42
C SER A 443 25.23 10.75 27.41
N GLU A 444 25.28 10.36 26.13
CA GLU A 444 25.83 11.16 25.02
C GLU A 444 24.84 12.22 24.49
N GLY A 445 23.66 12.36 25.12
CA GLY A 445 22.63 13.33 24.76
C GLY A 445 21.78 12.93 23.55
N TYR A 446 21.76 11.66 23.15
CA TYR A 446 20.79 11.17 22.16
C TYR A 446 19.41 10.97 22.79
N LYS A 447 18.39 11.52 22.15
CA LYS A 447 17.00 11.13 22.42
C LYS A 447 16.74 9.74 21.85
N VAL A 448 16.40 8.80 22.72
CA VAL A 448 16.09 7.41 22.35
C VAL A 448 14.63 7.32 21.87
N VAL A 449 14.44 6.94 20.60
CA VAL A 449 13.10 6.90 19.97
C VAL A 449 12.83 5.54 19.33
N LEU A 450 11.67 4.96 19.62
CA LEU A 450 11.16 3.76 18.94
C LEU A 450 10.22 4.16 17.79
N PHE A 451 10.38 3.54 16.62
CA PHE A 451 9.57 3.77 15.43
C PHE A 451 9.06 2.42 14.91
N THR A 452 7.81 2.05 15.23
CA THR A 452 7.32 0.65 15.07
C THR A 452 6.03 0.52 14.25
N ASN A 453 5.95 -0.58 13.48
CA ASN A 453 5.05 -0.74 12.32
C ASN A 453 3.82 -1.63 12.62
N GLN A 454 3.04 -1.29 13.65
CA GLN A 454 2.02 -2.15 14.29
C GLN A 454 0.64 -2.24 13.60
N LEU A 455 0.62 -2.61 12.31
CA LEU A 455 -0.60 -2.81 11.51
C LEU A 455 -1.55 -3.92 12.03
N GLY A 456 -1.11 -4.73 12.99
CA GLY A 456 -1.98 -5.67 13.71
C GLY A 456 -3.08 -4.96 14.52
N ILE A 457 -2.79 -3.77 15.05
CA ILE A 457 -3.70 -2.97 15.86
C ILE A 457 -4.85 -2.45 15.00
N GLY A 458 -4.56 -1.71 13.92
CA GLY A 458 -5.56 -1.20 12.98
C GLY A 458 -6.27 -2.28 12.15
N LYS A 459 -5.95 -3.57 12.35
CA LYS A 459 -6.67 -4.73 11.80
C LYS A 459 -7.35 -5.58 12.88
N GLY A 460 -7.46 -5.07 14.12
CA GLY A 460 -8.15 -5.74 15.24
C GLY A 460 -7.50 -7.05 15.73
N LYS A 461 -6.25 -7.32 15.33
CA LYS A 461 -5.52 -8.57 15.65
C LYS A 461 -4.66 -8.47 16.91
N LEU A 462 -4.45 -7.26 17.41
CA LEU A 462 -3.69 -6.94 18.61
C LEU A 462 -4.39 -5.79 19.32
N LYS A 463 -4.68 -5.92 20.62
CA LYS A 463 -5.29 -4.83 21.40
C LYS A 463 -4.24 -3.75 21.67
N MET A 464 -4.66 -2.48 21.65
CA MET A 464 -3.79 -1.35 22.00
C MET A 464 -3.21 -1.52 23.41
N GLU A 465 -4.05 -1.80 24.41
CA GLU A 465 -3.61 -1.88 25.82
C GLU A 465 -2.59 -2.99 26.08
N ASP A 466 -2.66 -4.11 25.34
CA ASP A 466 -1.66 -5.17 25.39
C ASP A 466 -0.31 -4.70 24.84
N PHE A 467 -0.34 -3.90 23.77
CA PHE A 467 0.86 -3.28 23.22
C PHE A 467 1.40 -2.13 24.10
N LYS A 468 0.54 -1.35 24.76
CA LYS A 468 0.97 -0.34 25.75
C LYS A 468 1.73 -0.99 26.91
N ARG A 469 1.19 -2.06 27.51
CA ARG A 469 1.89 -2.81 28.57
C ARG A 469 3.24 -3.37 28.09
N LYS A 470 3.30 -3.89 26.85
CA LYS A 470 4.56 -4.32 26.22
C LYS A 470 5.59 -3.19 26.11
N VAL A 471 5.20 -2.00 25.65
CA VAL A 471 6.11 -0.82 25.54
C VAL A 471 6.63 -0.39 26.91
N LEU A 472 5.77 -0.31 27.92
CA LEU A 472 6.16 0.05 29.30
C LEU A 472 7.11 -0.99 29.92
N GLY A 473 6.84 -2.27 29.70
CA GLY A 473 7.73 -3.36 30.12
C GLY A 473 9.11 -3.30 29.45
N VAL A 474 9.15 -2.99 28.15
CA VAL A 474 10.40 -2.81 27.39
C VAL A 474 11.20 -1.61 27.90
N GLN A 475 10.57 -0.45 28.10
CA GLN A 475 11.19 0.71 28.72
C GLN A 475 11.81 0.34 30.08
N SER A 476 11.05 -0.32 30.96
CA SER A 476 11.50 -0.74 32.29
C SER A 476 12.73 -1.65 32.24
N LYS A 477 12.81 -2.56 31.25
CA LYS A 477 13.97 -3.46 31.08
C LYS A 477 15.19 -2.80 30.44
N ILE A 478 15.03 -1.73 29.65
CA ILE A 478 16.15 -0.95 29.12
C ILE A 478 16.68 0.01 30.20
N GLY A 479 15.79 0.64 30.97
CA GLY A 479 16.15 1.56 32.04
C GLY A 479 16.68 2.91 31.54
N VAL A 480 16.06 3.46 30.48
CA VAL A 480 16.23 4.84 30.02
C VAL A 480 14.86 5.44 29.67
N PRO A 481 14.70 6.78 29.67
CA PRO A 481 13.56 7.44 29.05
C PRO A 481 13.48 7.13 27.55
N ILE A 482 12.27 6.89 27.03
CA ILE A 482 12.03 6.65 25.61
C ILE A 482 10.80 7.42 25.11
N GLN A 483 10.83 7.79 23.84
CA GLN A 483 9.63 8.16 23.09
C GLN A 483 9.33 7.04 22.08
N ALA A 484 8.07 6.64 21.92
CA ALA A 484 7.69 5.57 20.99
C ALA A 484 6.56 6.03 20.05
N LEU A 485 6.82 5.95 18.75
CA LEU A 485 5.88 6.28 17.68
C LEU A 485 5.41 4.98 17.01
N ILE A 486 4.10 4.79 16.98
CA ILE A 486 3.46 3.50 16.71
C ILE A 486 2.50 3.67 15.52
N ALA A 487 2.90 3.21 14.34
CA ALA A 487 2.08 3.25 13.14
C ALA A 487 1.02 2.13 13.15
N THR A 488 -0.18 2.43 13.63
CA THR A 488 -1.28 1.45 13.80
C THR A 488 -1.95 1.05 12.49
N GLY A 489 -1.83 1.85 11.43
CA GLY A 489 -2.54 1.68 10.15
C GLY A 489 -1.69 1.85 8.90
N GLU A 490 -2.32 1.69 7.72
CA GLU A 490 -1.71 2.00 6.43
C GLU A 490 -1.80 3.50 6.10
N GLY A 491 -0.68 4.09 5.69
CA GLY A 491 -0.58 5.48 5.25
C GLY A 491 0.79 6.08 5.56
N MET A 492 0.86 7.41 5.64
CA MET A 492 2.07 8.22 5.83
C MET A 492 2.96 7.83 7.02
N TYR A 493 2.38 7.30 8.11
CA TYR A 493 3.14 6.90 9.30
C TYR A 493 3.82 5.54 9.18
N ARG A 494 3.40 4.68 8.24
CA ARG A 494 3.94 3.32 8.13
C ARG A 494 5.30 3.34 7.41
N LYS A 495 6.36 2.87 8.09
CA LYS A 495 7.69 2.69 7.48
C LYS A 495 7.57 1.82 6.22
N PRO A 496 8.26 2.16 5.11
CA PRO A 496 9.34 3.15 5.02
C PRO A 496 8.94 4.63 4.88
N VAL A 497 7.66 4.99 4.87
CA VAL A 497 7.25 6.40 4.73
C VAL A 497 7.61 7.20 5.99
N THR A 498 8.08 8.44 5.82
CA THR A 498 8.74 9.21 6.90
C THR A 498 7.78 9.89 7.90
N GLY A 499 6.48 9.59 7.87
CA GLY A 499 5.47 10.35 8.62
C GLY A 499 5.70 10.35 10.14
N MET A 500 6.22 9.28 10.72
CA MET A 500 6.58 9.27 12.15
C MET A 500 7.79 10.17 12.44
N TRP A 501 8.84 10.13 11.62
CA TRP A 501 10.01 11.01 11.78
C TRP A 501 9.62 12.49 11.63
N ARG A 502 8.76 12.80 10.66
CA ARG A 502 8.21 14.14 10.46
C ARG A 502 7.28 14.55 11.60
N TYR A 503 6.53 13.62 12.21
CA TYR A 503 5.78 13.93 13.41
C TYR A 503 6.70 14.29 14.58
N LEU A 504 7.74 13.47 14.83
CA LEU A 504 8.76 13.74 15.86
C LEU A 504 9.35 15.15 15.73
N CYS A 505 9.90 15.47 14.55
CA CYS A 505 10.59 16.74 14.32
C CYS A 505 9.67 17.97 14.45
N ASN A 506 8.40 17.83 14.05
CA ASN A 506 7.48 18.98 13.94
C ASN A 506 6.53 19.16 15.14
N HIS A 507 6.40 18.17 16.04
CA HIS A 507 5.37 18.20 17.10
C HIS A 507 5.79 17.58 18.43
N ALA A 508 6.92 16.85 18.50
CA ALA A 508 7.28 16.06 19.68
C ALA A 508 8.77 16.16 20.04
N ASN A 509 9.42 17.25 19.66
CA ASN A 509 10.84 17.53 19.93
C ASN A 509 11.10 19.01 20.33
N ASP A 510 10.13 19.64 21.01
CA ASP A 510 10.26 20.95 21.67
C ASP A 510 10.87 22.07 20.78
N ASP A 511 10.49 22.08 19.50
CA ASP A 511 11.03 22.94 18.42
C ASP A 511 12.57 22.85 18.18
N ILE A 512 13.24 21.87 18.80
CA ILE A 512 14.66 21.58 18.58
C ILE A 512 14.83 20.87 17.24
N ASN A 513 15.58 21.51 16.33
CA ASN A 513 15.83 21.00 14.99
C ASN A 513 16.73 19.76 15.02
N VAL A 514 16.21 18.64 14.54
CA VAL A 514 16.95 17.38 14.46
C VAL A 514 18.00 17.42 13.35
N CYS A 515 19.26 17.18 13.71
CA CYS A 515 20.37 17.04 12.78
C CYS A 515 20.46 15.59 12.28
N THR A 516 20.18 15.36 11.00
CA THR A 516 20.15 14.00 10.42
C THR A 516 21.52 13.34 10.26
N SER A 517 22.60 14.12 10.19
CA SER A 517 23.97 13.59 10.09
C SER A 517 24.57 13.14 11.43
N SER A 518 24.11 13.69 12.55
CA SER A 518 24.47 13.22 13.90
C SER A 518 23.45 12.24 14.50
N SER A 519 22.25 12.15 13.93
CA SER A 519 21.24 11.13 14.25
C SER A 519 21.53 9.79 13.58
N GLN A 520 20.81 8.73 13.97
CA GLN A 520 20.95 7.39 13.39
C GLN A 520 19.67 6.54 13.51
N TYR A 521 19.49 5.56 12.63
CA TYR A 521 18.40 4.58 12.70
C TYR A 521 18.91 3.13 12.70
N ILE A 522 18.37 2.31 13.61
CA ILE A 522 18.71 0.89 13.75
C ILE A 522 17.45 0.05 13.50
N GLY A 523 17.55 -0.99 12.65
CA GLY A 523 16.42 -1.89 12.35
C GLY A 523 16.83 -3.20 11.67
N ASP A 524 16.04 -4.26 11.87
CA ASP A 524 16.30 -5.60 11.32
C ASP A 524 15.64 -5.84 9.94
N ALA A 525 14.63 -5.06 9.57
CA ALA A 525 14.06 -5.08 8.22
C ALA A 525 15.00 -4.37 7.23
N ALA A 526 16.16 -4.98 6.98
CA ALA A 526 17.33 -4.40 6.36
C ALA A 526 17.61 -4.90 4.93
N GLY A 527 16.74 -5.75 4.37
CA GLY A 527 16.86 -6.26 3.00
C GLY A 527 18.01 -7.27 2.76
N ARG A 528 18.54 -7.90 3.81
CA ARG A 528 19.62 -8.89 3.72
C ARG A 528 19.19 -10.13 2.91
N PRO A 529 20.07 -10.70 2.07
CA PRO A 529 19.78 -11.90 1.26
C PRO A 529 19.65 -13.16 2.13
N VAL A 530 19.41 -14.32 1.53
CA VAL A 530 19.51 -15.59 2.28
C VAL A 530 20.97 -15.83 2.69
N ASP A 531 21.16 -16.50 3.82
CA ASP A 531 22.46 -16.90 4.37
C ASP A 531 23.45 -15.73 4.63
N TRP A 532 22.91 -14.53 4.92
CA TRP A 532 23.70 -13.37 5.36
C TRP A 532 24.51 -13.63 6.63
N ALA A 533 24.10 -14.59 7.44
CA ALA A 533 24.89 -15.24 8.48
C ALA A 533 24.43 -16.72 8.60
N PRO A 534 25.20 -17.62 9.23
CA PRO A 534 24.91 -19.06 9.24
C PRO A 534 23.47 -19.40 9.67
N GLY A 535 22.73 -20.09 8.79
CA GLY A 535 21.34 -20.51 9.02
C GLY A 535 20.31 -19.37 9.02
N LYS A 536 20.68 -18.14 8.63
CA LYS A 536 19.74 -17.00 8.58
C LYS A 536 18.99 -16.96 7.26
N LYS A 537 17.67 -16.96 7.36
CA LYS A 537 16.79 -16.63 6.22
C LYS A 537 16.95 -15.16 5.85
N LYS A 538 16.66 -14.83 4.59
CA LYS A 538 16.56 -13.44 4.11
C LYS A 538 15.61 -12.61 4.97
N ASP A 539 15.88 -11.31 5.10
CA ASP A 539 14.99 -10.42 5.85
C ASP A 539 13.58 -10.45 5.26
N PHE A 540 12.57 -10.32 6.13
CA PHE A 540 11.18 -10.34 5.70
C PHE A 540 10.77 -9.07 4.93
N SER A 541 11.54 -7.99 5.06
CA SER A 541 11.25 -6.63 4.63
C SER A 541 12.56 -5.83 4.48
N CYS A 542 12.52 -4.73 3.73
CA CYS A 542 13.59 -3.71 3.69
C CYS A 542 13.14 -2.37 4.33
N SER A 543 11.96 -2.35 4.97
CA SER A 543 11.27 -1.14 5.47
C SER A 543 12.09 -0.22 6.36
N ASP A 544 13.10 -0.74 7.06
CA ASP A 544 13.84 0.03 8.07
C ASP A 544 15.04 0.73 7.45
N ARG A 545 15.79 0.00 6.60
CA ARG A 545 16.82 0.61 5.75
C ARG A 545 16.20 1.64 4.80
N LEU A 546 15.02 1.35 4.24
CA LEU A 546 14.31 2.28 3.36
C LEU A 546 13.72 3.48 4.11
N PHE A 547 13.30 3.33 5.38
CA PHE A 547 12.91 4.46 6.24
C PHE A 547 14.10 5.39 6.48
N ALA A 548 15.26 4.84 6.89
CA ALA A 548 16.48 5.62 7.10
C ALA A 548 16.94 6.35 5.82
N LEU A 549 16.89 5.68 4.66
CA LEU A 549 17.20 6.27 3.36
C LEU A 549 16.22 7.37 2.91
N ASN A 550 14.95 7.28 3.31
CA ASN A 550 13.95 8.32 3.02
C ASN A 550 14.07 9.53 3.97
N VAL A 551 14.54 9.30 5.20
CA VAL A 551 14.80 10.35 6.21
C VAL A 551 16.13 11.05 5.95
N GLY A 552 17.13 10.33 5.42
CA GLY A 552 18.49 10.83 5.23
C GLY A 552 19.40 10.66 6.46
N VAL A 553 19.18 9.60 7.26
CA VAL A 553 20.01 9.26 8.44
C VAL A 553 20.88 8.02 8.19
N PRO A 554 22.07 7.93 8.83
CA PRO A 554 22.83 6.69 8.98
C PRO A 554 21.98 5.49 9.41
N PHE A 555 22.26 4.31 8.83
CA PHE A 555 21.54 3.07 9.12
C PHE A 555 22.48 1.94 9.53
N TYR A 556 22.05 1.14 10.51
CA TYR A 556 22.71 -0.08 11.00
C TYR A 556 21.70 -1.19 11.27
N THR A 557 22.10 -2.46 11.12
CA THR A 557 21.32 -3.58 11.68
C THR A 557 21.59 -3.74 13.20
N PRO A 558 20.77 -4.49 13.95
CA PRO A 558 21.00 -4.72 15.37
C PRO A 558 22.35 -5.39 15.66
N GLU A 559 22.80 -6.31 14.79
CA GLU A 559 24.08 -7.00 14.88
C GLU A 559 25.26 -6.05 14.63
N GLU A 560 25.14 -5.16 13.63
CA GLU A 560 26.13 -4.13 13.33
C GLU A 560 26.26 -3.14 14.50
N PHE A 561 25.13 -2.72 15.09
CA PHE A 561 25.10 -1.67 16.11
C PHE A 561 25.41 -2.14 17.54
N PHE A 562 24.75 -3.21 18.00
CA PHE A 562 24.89 -3.70 19.38
C PHE A 562 26.10 -4.60 19.55
N LEU A 563 26.33 -5.51 18.59
CA LEU A 563 27.37 -6.54 18.66
C LEU A 563 28.66 -6.17 17.92
N GLY A 564 28.69 -5.05 17.20
CA GLY A 564 29.87 -4.58 16.45
C GLY A 564 30.23 -5.46 15.25
N GLN A 565 29.27 -6.21 14.70
CA GLN A 565 29.53 -7.09 13.55
C GLN A 565 29.82 -6.28 12.26
N ARG A 566 30.54 -6.90 11.33
CA ARG A 566 30.82 -6.32 10.01
C ARG A 566 29.51 -6.09 9.24
N LYS A 567 29.47 -5.03 8.43
CA LYS A 567 28.28 -4.67 7.65
C LYS A 567 27.91 -5.77 6.67
N ASN A 568 26.63 -6.14 6.64
CA ASN A 568 26.12 -7.23 5.82
C ASN A 568 25.69 -6.75 4.43
N ALA A 569 25.79 -7.62 3.43
CA ALA A 569 25.22 -7.38 2.11
C ALA A 569 23.69 -7.25 2.20
N PHE A 570 23.11 -6.40 1.36
CA PHE A 570 21.66 -6.15 1.31
C PHE A 570 21.22 -5.85 -0.13
N ASN A 571 19.94 -6.11 -0.42
CA ASN A 571 19.31 -5.75 -1.68
C ASN A 571 18.29 -4.62 -1.45
N LEU A 572 18.34 -3.59 -2.30
CA LEU A 572 17.27 -2.59 -2.39
C LEU A 572 16.18 -3.09 -3.37
N PRO A 573 14.95 -2.54 -3.30
CA PRO A 573 13.91 -2.81 -4.29
C PRO A 573 14.38 -2.50 -5.72
N VAL A 574 13.90 -3.27 -6.70
CA VAL A 574 14.26 -3.13 -8.11
C VAL A 574 13.86 -1.75 -8.67
N PHE A 575 12.75 -1.19 -8.17
CA PHE A 575 12.33 0.17 -8.47
C PHE A 575 12.84 1.16 -7.41
N ASP A 576 13.73 2.07 -7.82
CA ASP A 576 14.27 3.15 -6.99
C ASP A 576 13.64 4.50 -7.43
N PRO A 577 12.62 5.01 -6.71
CA PRO A 577 11.88 6.20 -7.13
C PRO A 577 12.72 7.48 -7.15
N ARG A 578 13.87 7.51 -6.46
CA ARG A 578 14.81 8.63 -6.47
C ARG A 578 15.52 8.79 -7.82
N LYS A 579 15.63 7.70 -8.58
CA LYS A 579 16.26 7.66 -9.92
C LYS A 579 15.28 7.98 -11.05
N LEU A 580 14.01 8.25 -10.75
CA LEU A 580 13.02 8.58 -11.77
C LEU A 580 13.25 9.99 -12.33
N SER A 581 13.90 10.07 -13.49
CA SER A 581 14.04 11.31 -14.26
C SER A 581 12.87 11.55 -15.20
N ALA A 582 12.55 12.82 -15.47
CA ALA A 582 11.68 13.20 -16.59
C ALA A 582 12.43 13.27 -17.95
N SER A 583 13.75 13.07 -17.96
CA SER A 583 14.57 13.10 -19.18
C SER A 583 14.47 11.82 -19.98
N GLY A 584 14.06 11.94 -21.25
CA GLY A 584 13.92 10.84 -22.19
C GLY A 584 12.68 11.01 -23.08
N PRO A 585 12.55 10.22 -24.16
CA PRO A 585 11.37 10.28 -25.01
C PRO A 585 10.13 9.78 -24.25
N MET A 586 8.98 10.44 -24.43
CA MET A 586 7.71 9.93 -23.89
C MET A 586 7.24 8.68 -24.63
N LEU A 587 7.49 8.61 -25.95
CA LEU A 587 7.08 7.52 -26.83
C LEU A 587 8.31 6.85 -27.47
N VAL A 588 8.29 5.52 -27.54
CA VAL A 588 9.32 4.68 -28.16
C VAL A 588 8.63 3.79 -29.20
N PRO A 589 9.08 3.74 -30.47
CA PRO A 589 10.24 4.45 -31.03
C PRO A 589 10.06 5.98 -31.06
N HIS A 590 11.16 6.73 -31.12
CA HIS A 590 11.19 8.20 -31.00
C HIS A 590 10.34 8.94 -32.05
N HIS A 591 10.10 8.33 -33.21
CA HIS A 591 9.27 8.89 -34.28
C HIS A 591 7.76 8.63 -34.08
N ALA A 592 7.37 7.83 -33.08
CA ALA A 592 5.96 7.59 -32.77
C ALA A 592 5.34 8.86 -32.19
N GLN A 593 4.29 9.36 -32.83
CA GLN A 593 3.64 10.61 -32.44
C GLN A 593 2.37 10.37 -31.60
N ILE A 594 2.14 11.28 -30.65
CA ILE A 594 0.79 11.56 -30.13
C ILE A 594 -0.04 12.04 -31.33
N PRO A 595 -1.26 11.52 -31.56
CA PRO A 595 -2.11 12.01 -32.64
C PRO A 595 -2.46 13.49 -32.42
N ALA A 596 -2.16 14.35 -33.40
CA ALA A 596 -2.45 15.78 -33.37
C ALA A 596 -3.92 16.07 -33.76
N GLN A 597 -4.41 17.28 -33.47
CA GLN A 597 -5.76 17.70 -33.89
C GLN A 597 -5.93 17.58 -35.41
N GLY A 598 -6.95 16.84 -35.85
CA GLY A 598 -7.18 16.53 -37.27
C GLY A 598 -6.50 15.26 -37.77
N HIS A 599 -6.03 14.38 -36.87
CA HIS A 599 -5.59 13.03 -37.21
C HIS A 599 -6.64 12.23 -38.00
N ALA A 600 -6.19 11.24 -38.77
CA ALA A 600 -7.08 10.23 -39.37
C ALA A 600 -7.83 9.44 -38.28
N GLN A 601 -8.96 8.80 -38.63
CA GLN A 601 -9.73 8.04 -37.67
C GLN A 601 -8.98 6.76 -37.21
N GLU A 602 -8.88 6.53 -35.90
CA GLU A 602 -8.21 5.35 -35.36
C GLU A 602 -8.80 4.82 -34.02
N VAL A 603 -8.38 3.61 -33.65
CA VAL A 603 -8.55 3.02 -32.32
C VAL A 603 -7.18 2.87 -31.64
N ILE A 604 -6.99 3.55 -30.51
CA ILE A 604 -5.83 3.36 -29.64
C ILE A 604 -6.19 2.39 -28.52
N VAL A 605 -5.51 1.25 -28.45
CA VAL A 605 -5.66 0.26 -27.37
C VAL A 605 -4.54 0.46 -26.35
N LEU A 606 -4.88 0.91 -25.13
CA LEU A 606 -3.88 0.99 -24.06
C LEU A 606 -3.61 -0.39 -23.47
N VAL A 607 -2.36 -0.67 -23.13
CA VAL A 607 -1.92 -1.91 -22.47
C VAL A 607 -1.02 -1.54 -21.30
N GLY A 608 -1.32 -2.06 -20.11
CA GLY A 608 -0.45 -1.83 -18.94
C GLY A 608 -1.12 -2.18 -17.62
N PHE A 609 -0.30 -2.32 -16.56
CA PHE A 609 -0.77 -2.59 -15.21
C PHE A 609 -1.89 -1.62 -14.77
N PRO A 610 -2.78 -2.03 -13.83
CA PRO A 610 -3.54 -1.06 -13.06
C PRO A 610 -2.58 -0.08 -12.36
N ALA A 611 -3.00 1.17 -12.11
CA ALA A 611 -2.16 2.27 -11.61
C ALA A 611 -0.91 2.65 -12.47
N ALA A 612 -0.70 2.09 -13.67
CA ALA A 612 0.39 2.48 -14.59
C ALA A 612 0.24 3.88 -15.25
N GLY A 613 -0.59 4.77 -14.72
CA GLY A 613 -0.80 6.12 -15.27
C GLY A 613 -1.70 6.21 -16.51
N LYS A 614 -2.24 5.09 -17.02
CA LYS A 614 -3.03 5.00 -18.28
C LYS A 614 -4.08 6.12 -18.44
N SER A 615 -5.02 6.24 -17.51
CA SER A 615 -6.09 7.25 -17.55
C SER A 615 -5.56 8.69 -17.42
N SER A 616 -4.39 8.89 -16.81
CA SER A 616 -3.73 10.20 -16.76
C SER A 616 -3.09 10.55 -18.11
N PHE A 617 -2.52 9.56 -18.80
CA PHE A 617 -2.03 9.71 -20.18
C PHE A 617 -3.17 10.06 -21.13
N VAL A 618 -4.31 9.35 -21.07
CA VAL A 618 -5.51 9.69 -21.85
C VAL A 618 -5.94 11.14 -21.63
N LYS A 619 -6.11 11.54 -20.36
CA LYS A 619 -6.59 12.88 -20.00
C LYS A 619 -5.67 13.99 -20.49
N ARG A 620 -4.36 13.75 -20.52
CA ARG A 620 -3.35 14.76 -20.91
C ARG A 620 -3.05 14.80 -22.40
N HIS A 621 -3.08 13.65 -23.09
CA HIS A 621 -2.53 13.53 -24.45
C HIS A 621 -3.54 13.07 -25.51
N LEU A 622 -4.75 12.64 -25.15
CA LEU A 622 -5.75 12.14 -26.11
C LEU A 622 -7.10 12.85 -26.02
N LEU A 623 -7.59 13.18 -24.81
CA LEU A 623 -8.81 14.00 -24.65
C LEU A 623 -8.71 15.39 -25.33
N PRO A 624 -7.57 16.13 -25.29
CA PRO A 624 -7.44 17.39 -26.02
C PRO A 624 -7.61 17.26 -27.54
N HIS A 625 -7.37 16.07 -28.09
CA HIS A 625 -7.54 15.75 -29.50
C HIS A 625 -8.88 15.04 -29.80
N LYS A 626 -9.85 15.15 -28.88
CA LYS A 626 -11.25 14.70 -29.03
C LYS A 626 -11.45 13.17 -29.14
N TYR A 627 -10.52 12.36 -28.61
CA TYR A 627 -10.71 10.91 -28.51
C TYR A 627 -11.88 10.56 -27.57
N ILE A 628 -12.73 9.63 -28.01
CA ILE A 628 -13.75 9.01 -27.15
C ILE A 628 -13.07 8.03 -26.20
N HIS A 629 -13.16 8.32 -24.90
CA HIS A 629 -12.54 7.56 -23.83
C HIS A 629 -13.43 6.39 -23.39
N ILE A 630 -13.08 5.19 -23.86
CA ILE A 630 -13.72 3.93 -23.48
C ILE A 630 -12.94 3.34 -22.31
N ASN A 631 -13.59 3.23 -21.14
CA ASN A 631 -13.00 2.67 -19.93
C ASN A 631 -14.00 1.72 -19.26
N ARG A 632 -13.56 0.51 -18.90
CA ARG A 632 -14.42 -0.52 -18.31
C ARG A 632 -14.80 -0.24 -16.86
N ASP A 633 -14.01 0.52 -16.11
CA ASP A 633 -14.32 0.88 -14.73
C ASP A 633 -15.55 1.82 -14.66
N THR A 634 -15.83 2.57 -15.73
CA THR A 634 -17.06 3.39 -15.87
C THR A 634 -18.18 2.71 -16.66
N MET A 635 -17.86 1.78 -17.58
CA MET A 635 -18.85 1.08 -18.44
C MET A 635 -19.25 -0.33 -17.94
N GLY A 636 -18.56 -0.86 -16.93
CA GLY A 636 -18.80 -2.16 -16.27
C GLY A 636 -18.33 -3.37 -17.07
N THR A 637 -18.97 -3.65 -18.22
CA THR A 637 -18.72 -4.88 -19.00
C THR A 637 -17.85 -4.62 -20.22
N TRP A 638 -17.13 -5.65 -20.68
CA TRP A 638 -16.30 -5.53 -21.88
C TRP A 638 -17.17 -5.42 -23.14
N GLN A 639 -18.35 -6.03 -23.14
CA GLN A 639 -19.34 -5.93 -24.21
C GLN A 639 -19.84 -4.49 -24.38
N LYS A 640 -20.13 -3.78 -23.27
CA LYS A 640 -20.48 -2.35 -23.30
C LYS A 640 -19.32 -1.50 -23.85
N CYS A 641 -18.08 -1.82 -23.52
CA CYS A 641 -16.90 -1.14 -24.09
C CYS A 641 -16.78 -1.36 -25.61
N VAL A 642 -17.05 -2.58 -26.10
CA VAL A 642 -17.03 -2.92 -27.54
C VAL A 642 -18.15 -2.19 -28.27
N ALA A 643 -19.41 -2.29 -27.81
CA ALA A 643 -20.54 -1.60 -28.44
C ALA A 643 -20.37 -0.07 -28.47
N ALA A 644 -19.80 0.52 -27.41
CA ALA A 644 -19.47 1.94 -27.37
C ALA A 644 -18.32 2.31 -28.33
N THR A 645 -17.33 1.42 -28.51
CA THR A 645 -16.26 1.56 -29.52
C THR A 645 -16.87 1.56 -30.93
N GLU A 646 -17.69 0.56 -31.27
CA GLU A 646 -18.34 0.48 -32.58
C GLU A 646 -19.25 1.69 -32.85
N SER A 647 -20.05 2.14 -31.87
CA SER A 647 -20.94 3.30 -32.01
C SER A 647 -20.18 4.61 -32.22
N ALA A 648 -19.01 4.78 -31.60
CA ALA A 648 -18.13 5.93 -31.84
C ALA A 648 -17.48 5.88 -33.23
N LEU A 649 -17.03 4.68 -33.65
CA LEU A 649 -16.42 4.50 -34.97
C LEU A 649 -17.39 4.79 -36.12
N VAL A 650 -18.65 4.34 -36.02
CA VAL A 650 -19.71 4.65 -36.99
C VAL A 650 -19.98 6.16 -37.11
N LYS A 651 -19.68 6.95 -36.07
CA LYS A 651 -19.84 8.42 -36.04
C LYS A 651 -18.60 9.18 -36.53
N GLY A 652 -17.62 8.50 -37.14
CA GLY A 652 -16.35 9.11 -37.57
C GLY A 652 -15.42 9.50 -36.42
N GLN A 653 -15.71 9.10 -35.19
CA GLN A 653 -14.94 9.49 -34.00
C GLN A 653 -13.78 8.51 -33.76
N SER A 654 -12.64 9.01 -33.29
CA SER A 654 -11.53 8.14 -32.85
C SER A 654 -11.69 7.72 -31.39
N VAL A 655 -11.18 6.53 -31.07
CA VAL A 655 -11.44 5.86 -29.79
C VAL A 655 -10.15 5.56 -29.06
N VAL A 656 -10.11 5.78 -27.74
CA VAL A 656 -9.07 5.22 -26.86
C VAL A 656 -9.67 4.27 -25.84
N VAL A 657 -9.12 3.06 -25.79
CA VAL A 657 -9.52 1.97 -24.90
C VAL A 657 -8.58 1.92 -23.70
N ASP A 658 -8.97 2.60 -22.61
CA ASP A 658 -8.25 2.69 -21.35
C ASP A 658 -8.58 1.52 -20.42
N ASN A 659 -8.27 0.32 -20.90
CA ASN A 659 -8.40 -0.93 -20.15
C ASN A 659 -7.00 -1.54 -19.91
N THR A 660 -6.89 -2.54 -19.04
CA THR A 660 -5.59 -3.21 -18.77
C THR A 660 -5.07 -3.98 -19.98
N ASN A 661 -5.96 -4.66 -20.71
CA ASN A 661 -5.71 -5.40 -21.96
C ASN A 661 -4.45 -6.31 -21.93
N PRO A 662 -4.29 -7.19 -20.91
CA PRO A 662 -3.07 -7.98 -20.71
C PRO A 662 -2.83 -9.04 -21.79
N ASP A 663 -3.89 -9.66 -22.30
CA ASP A 663 -3.86 -10.84 -23.15
C ASP A 663 -4.36 -10.53 -24.58
N PRO A 664 -3.97 -11.34 -25.59
CA PRO A 664 -4.36 -11.10 -26.98
C PRO A 664 -5.87 -11.19 -27.19
N GLU A 665 -6.55 -12.09 -26.49
CA GLU A 665 -8.02 -12.24 -26.55
C GLU A 665 -8.73 -10.92 -26.16
N SER A 666 -8.26 -10.24 -25.11
CA SER A 666 -8.82 -8.93 -24.73
C SER A 666 -8.49 -7.81 -25.71
N ARG A 667 -7.37 -7.89 -26.44
CA ARG A 667 -6.98 -6.90 -27.46
C ARG A 667 -7.71 -7.11 -28.78
N GLN A 668 -7.87 -8.36 -29.21
CA GLN A 668 -8.54 -8.77 -30.45
C GLN A 668 -9.96 -8.20 -30.56
N ARG A 669 -10.69 -8.11 -29.44
CA ARG A 669 -12.02 -7.47 -29.36
C ARG A 669 -12.04 -6.05 -29.95
N TYR A 670 -10.95 -5.29 -29.83
CA TYR A 670 -10.84 -3.92 -30.30
C TYR A 670 -10.15 -3.80 -31.67
N THR A 671 -9.18 -4.67 -31.99
CA THR A 671 -8.61 -4.72 -33.35
C THR A 671 -9.65 -5.21 -34.37
N ALA A 672 -10.57 -6.09 -33.96
CA ALA A 672 -11.74 -6.47 -34.76
C ALA A 672 -12.69 -5.29 -35.03
N CYS A 673 -12.92 -4.40 -34.04
CA CYS A 673 -13.72 -3.18 -34.24
C CYS A 673 -13.07 -2.25 -35.28
N ALA A 674 -11.75 -2.01 -35.15
CA ALA A 674 -11.01 -1.19 -36.09
C ALA A 674 -11.03 -1.77 -37.52
N LYS A 675 -10.76 -3.08 -37.66
CA LYS A 675 -10.82 -3.80 -38.94
C LYS A 675 -12.20 -3.75 -39.59
N LYS A 676 -13.28 -3.91 -38.79
CA LYS A 676 -14.68 -3.81 -39.25
C LYS A 676 -15.01 -2.40 -39.76
N ALA A 677 -14.53 -1.36 -39.09
CA ALA A 677 -14.70 0.03 -39.50
C ALA A 677 -13.71 0.50 -40.58
N LYS A 678 -12.72 -0.33 -40.96
CA LYS A 678 -11.61 0.00 -41.87
C LYS A 678 -10.76 1.21 -41.41
N VAL A 679 -10.58 1.35 -40.10
CA VAL A 679 -9.77 2.41 -39.48
C VAL A 679 -8.45 1.86 -38.92
N HIS A 680 -7.49 2.75 -38.68
CA HIS A 680 -6.22 2.37 -38.07
C HIS A 680 -6.38 1.85 -36.64
N CYS A 681 -5.47 0.99 -36.20
CA CYS A 681 -5.39 0.48 -34.83
C CYS A 681 -3.96 0.49 -34.29
N ARG A 682 -3.71 1.27 -33.23
CA ARG A 682 -2.41 1.34 -32.56
C ARG A 682 -2.47 0.83 -31.13
N CYS A 683 -1.44 0.10 -30.73
CA CYS A 683 -1.28 -0.35 -29.34
C CYS A 683 -0.33 0.58 -28.59
N PHE A 684 -0.74 1.08 -27.42
CA PHE A 684 0.08 1.96 -26.57
C PHE A 684 0.38 1.26 -25.25
N VAL A 685 1.60 0.74 -25.11
CA VAL A 685 2.07 -0.07 -23.98
C VAL A 685 2.73 0.82 -22.94
N LEU A 686 2.13 1.00 -21.76
CA LEU A 686 2.71 1.79 -20.68
C LEU A 686 3.89 1.02 -20.08
N ASN A 687 5.11 1.54 -20.27
CA ASN A 687 6.38 0.96 -19.86
C ASN A 687 6.61 1.18 -18.34
N VAL A 688 5.82 0.48 -17.52
CA VAL A 688 5.78 0.58 -16.06
C VAL A 688 5.88 -0.82 -15.47
N SER A 689 6.83 -1.03 -14.55
CA SER A 689 7.02 -2.32 -13.88
C SER A 689 5.93 -2.60 -12.83
N LEU A 690 5.84 -3.85 -12.35
CA LEU A 690 4.94 -4.24 -11.26
C LEU A 690 5.12 -3.33 -10.03
N ASP A 691 6.37 -3.13 -9.59
CA ASP A 691 6.66 -2.42 -8.35
C ASP A 691 6.53 -0.91 -8.51
N HIS A 692 6.79 -0.38 -9.70
CA HIS A 692 6.47 1.01 -10.07
C HIS A 692 4.95 1.26 -10.10
N ALA A 693 4.16 0.32 -10.63
CA ALA A 693 2.70 0.41 -10.62
C ALA A 693 2.11 0.32 -9.20
N ARG A 694 2.67 -0.54 -8.34
CA ARG A 694 2.30 -0.63 -6.91
C ARG A 694 2.74 0.62 -6.14
N HIS A 695 3.88 1.21 -6.48
CA HIS A 695 4.31 2.51 -5.95
C HIS A 695 3.34 3.63 -6.34
N ASN A 696 2.88 3.68 -7.60
CA ASN A 696 1.88 4.65 -8.06
C ASN A 696 0.54 4.52 -7.30
N GLU A 697 0.08 3.30 -7.04
CA GLU A 697 -1.11 3.01 -6.21
C GLU A 697 -0.93 3.59 -4.81
N LYS A 698 0.18 3.24 -4.18
CA LYS A 698 0.53 3.63 -2.81
C LYS A 698 0.65 5.14 -2.66
N PHE A 699 1.30 5.80 -3.63
CA PHE A 699 1.39 7.25 -3.73
C PHE A 699 0.00 7.89 -3.80
N ARG A 700 -0.84 7.47 -4.76
CA ARG A 700 -2.20 8.02 -4.93
C ARG A 700 -3.05 7.89 -3.66
N ARG A 701 -2.95 6.76 -2.94
CA ARG A 701 -3.61 6.55 -1.63
C ARG A 701 -3.11 7.44 -0.48
N MET A 702 -2.07 8.23 -0.69
CA MET A 702 -1.48 9.14 0.30
C MET A 702 -1.47 10.61 -0.18
N THR A 703 -2.10 10.92 -1.31
CA THR A 703 -2.19 12.28 -1.88
C THR A 703 -3.62 12.73 -2.07
N ASP A 704 -3.88 14.02 -1.90
CA ASP A 704 -5.17 14.65 -2.20
C ASP A 704 -5.62 14.42 -3.64
N SER A 705 -4.69 14.46 -4.59
CA SER A 705 -4.87 14.11 -6.01
C SER A 705 -5.37 12.67 -6.25
N GLY A 706 -5.39 11.84 -5.21
CA GLY A 706 -5.92 10.47 -5.21
C GLY A 706 -7.01 10.21 -4.18
N LYS A 707 -7.64 11.24 -3.58
CA LYS A 707 -8.76 11.09 -2.63
C LYS A 707 -9.87 10.14 -3.13
N ASN A 708 -10.21 10.21 -4.41
CA ASN A 708 -11.22 9.36 -5.05
C ASN A 708 -10.63 8.07 -5.68
N HIS A 709 -9.44 7.63 -5.26
CA HIS A 709 -8.82 6.41 -5.80
C HIS A 709 -9.29 5.16 -5.06
N ALA A 710 -10.13 4.36 -5.72
CA ALA A 710 -10.42 2.99 -5.28
C ALA A 710 -9.11 2.18 -5.15
N THR A 711 -8.87 1.62 -3.96
CA THR A 711 -7.65 0.87 -3.62
C THR A 711 -7.52 -0.40 -4.48
N ILE A 712 -6.35 -0.64 -5.06
CA ILE A 712 -6.12 -1.78 -5.95
C ILE A 712 -5.38 -2.87 -5.16
N SER A 713 -6.02 -4.03 -4.96
CA SER A 713 -5.37 -5.14 -4.25
C SER A 713 -4.25 -5.79 -5.07
N ASP A 714 -3.22 -6.30 -4.39
CA ASP A 714 -2.09 -7.03 -5.01
C ASP A 714 -2.55 -8.20 -5.92
N MET A 715 -3.71 -8.81 -5.63
CA MET A 715 -4.30 -9.85 -6.49
C MET A 715 -4.60 -9.36 -7.91
N VAL A 716 -4.98 -8.08 -8.10
CA VAL A 716 -5.25 -7.51 -9.43
C VAL A 716 -3.94 -7.31 -10.20
N PHE A 717 -2.89 -6.84 -9.52
CA PHE A 717 -1.55 -6.69 -10.10
C PHE A 717 -0.95 -8.05 -10.51
N HIS A 718 -1.08 -9.08 -9.66
CA HIS A 718 -0.62 -10.43 -9.98
C HIS A 718 -1.46 -11.10 -11.06
N SER A 719 -2.80 -10.93 -11.06
CA SER A 719 -3.69 -11.39 -12.13
C SER A 719 -3.30 -10.78 -13.48
N TYR A 720 -3.01 -9.48 -13.51
CA TYR A 720 -2.46 -8.82 -14.70
C TYR A 720 -1.14 -9.44 -15.14
N LYS A 721 -0.15 -9.54 -14.23
CA LYS A 721 1.19 -10.08 -14.53
C LYS A 721 1.12 -11.51 -15.11
N ASN A 722 0.24 -12.36 -14.57
CA ASN A 722 0.10 -13.75 -15.00
C ASN A 722 -0.60 -13.89 -16.36
N LYS A 723 -1.49 -12.95 -16.71
CA LYS A 723 -2.16 -12.90 -18.02
C LYS A 723 -1.34 -12.19 -19.10
N TYR A 724 -0.38 -11.35 -18.72
CA TYR A 724 0.33 -10.48 -19.65
C TYR A 724 1.04 -11.25 -20.76
N LYS A 725 0.76 -10.86 -22.00
CA LYS A 725 1.52 -11.21 -23.21
C LYS A 725 1.87 -9.91 -23.92
N GLU A 726 3.15 -9.74 -24.25
CA GLU A 726 3.63 -8.62 -25.05
C GLU A 726 2.79 -8.49 -26.34
N PRO A 727 2.29 -7.29 -26.69
CA PRO A 727 1.54 -7.10 -27.93
C PRO A 727 2.39 -7.38 -29.18
N MET A 728 1.73 -7.89 -30.23
CA MET A 728 2.36 -8.13 -31.55
C MET A 728 1.51 -7.52 -32.67
N THR A 729 2.14 -7.02 -33.74
CA THR A 729 1.44 -6.43 -34.89
C THR A 729 0.50 -7.44 -35.57
N ALA A 730 0.85 -8.72 -35.53
CA ALA A 730 0.02 -9.85 -35.96
C ALA A 730 -1.36 -9.95 -35.26
N GLU A 731 -1.60 -9.24 -34.15
CA GLU A 731 -2.93 -9.13 -33.53
C GLU A 731 -3.88 -8.16 -34.27
N GLY A 732 -3.39 -7.47 -35.31
CA GLY A 732 -4.12 -6.44 -36.04
C GLY A 732 -3.80 -5.02 -35.55
N PHE A 733 -2.53 -4.74 -35.24
CA PHE A 733 -2.05 -3.39 -34.91
C PHE A 733 -1.10 -2.87 -35.99
N ASP A 734 -1.36 -1.67 -36.51
CA ASP A 734 -0.48 -0.97 -37.46
C ASP A 734 0.86 -0.59 -36.82
N ALA A 735 0.82 -0.22 -35.53
CA ALA A 735 1.98 0.15 -34.75
C ALA A 735 1.80 -0.20 -33.27
N ILE A 736 2.92 -0.54 -32.62
CA ILE A 736 3.02 -0.71 -31.17
C ILE A 736 3.98 0.37 -30.65
N VAL A 737 3.46 1.22 -29.78
CA VAL A 737 4.19 2.33 -29.18
C VAL A 737 4.36 2.06 -27.69
N ARG A 738 5.60 2.06 -27.20
CA ARG A 738 5.88 2.01 -25.76
C ARG A 738 5.86 3.43 -25.20
N VAL A 739 5.07 3.65 -24.16
CA VAL A 739 4.92 4.94 -23.47
C VAL A 739 5.74 4.90 -22.19
N ASN A 740 6.80 5.70 -22.11
CA ASN A 740 7.60 5.82 -20.90
C ASN A 740 6.85 6.62 -19.84
N PHE A 741 7.01 6.23 -18.57
CA PHE A 741 6.40 6.95 -17.47
C PHE A 741 7.08 8.30 -17.25
N GLN A 742 6.43 9.39 -17.69
CA GLN A 742 6.85 10.73 -17.34
C GLN A 742 6.09 11.22 -16.08
N PRO A 743 6.80 11.51 -14.99
CA PRO A 743 6.18 11.99 -13.75
C PRO A 743 5.57 13.38 -13.94
N SER A 744 4.53 13.68 -13.16
CA SER A 744 3.92 15.00 -13.09
C SER A 744 3.17 15.10 -11.77
N PHE A 745 3.45 16.16 -11.02
CA PHE A 745 3.00 16.35 -9.64
C PHE A 745 2.32 17.71 -9.52
N SER A 746 1.34 17.83 -8.62
CA SER A 746 0.59 19.07 -8.43
C SER A 746 1.37 20.12 -7.63
N ASN A 747 2.41 19.70 -6.91
CA ASN A 747 3.30 20.54 -6.11
C ASN A 747 4.58 19.79 -5.68
N VAL A 748 5.55 20.52 -5.13
CA VAL A 748 6.84 19.99 -4.66
C VAL A 748 6.69 18.99 -3.49
N LYS A 749 5.63 19.08 -2.68
CA LYS A 749 5.39 18.11 -1.57
C LYS A 749 4.97 16.75 -2.12
N GLU A 750 4.16 16.72 -3.18
CA GLU A 750 3.83 15.50 -3.92
C GLU A 750 5.07 14.91 -4.60
N GLU A 751 5.89 15.70 -5.29
CA GLU A 751 7.15 15.24 -5.88
C GLU A 751 8.09 14.62 -4.82
N SER A 752 8.23 15.31 -3.68
CA SER A 752 9.08 14.85 -2.57
C SER A 752 8.58 13.54 -1.97
N LEU A 753 7.25 13.37 -1.84
CA LEU A 753 6.65 12.11 -1.40
C LEU A 753 6.84 11.00 -2.44
N TYR A 754 6.69 11.30 -3.73
CA TYR A 754 6.86 10.31 -4.79
C TYR A 754 8.30 9.78 -4.85
N LYS A 755 9.31 10.64 -4.64
CA LYS A 755 10.73 10.22 -4.67
C LYS A 755 11.15 9.38 -3.45
N MET A 756 10.30 9.23 -2.43
CA MET A 756 10.54 8.30 -1.31
C MET A 756 10.20 6.85 -1.68
N PHE A 757 10.88 5.87 -1.08
CA PHE A 757 10.40 4.49 -1.08
C PHE A 757 9.09 4.39 -0.29
N LEU A 758 8.01 3.95 -0.94
CA LEU A 758 6.67 3.82 -0.33
C LEU A 758 6.25 2.36 -0.07
N LEU A 759 7.03 1.40 -0.57
CA LEU A 759 6.80 -0.04 -0.46
C LEU A 759 7.83 -0.67 0.49
N GLU A 760 7.41 -1.66 1.27
CA GLU A 760 8.25 -2.36 2.26
C GLU A 760 9.21 -3.38 1.64
N LYS A 761 8.99 -3.76 0.37
CA LYS A 761 9.70 -4.77 -0.41
C LYS A 761 9.62 -4.38 -1.89
#